data_AF-A0A960SXM8-F1
#
_entry.id   AF-A0A960SXM8-F1
#
_cell.length_a   1.000
_cell.length_b   1.000
_cell.length_c   1.000
_cell.angle_alpha   90.00
_cell.angle_beta   90.00
_cell.angle_gamma   90.00
#
_symmetry.space_group_name_H-M   'P 1'
#
loop_
_entity.id
_entity.type
_entity.pdbx_description
1 polymer ?
#
loop_
_entity_poly.entity_id
_entity_poly.type
_entity_poly.pdbx_seq_one_letter_code
_entity_poly.pdbx_strand_id
1 'polypeptide(L)'
;MHPIVFALSTLVFIALSAPADGGLMFGAKRPFYEASTYHLGIVRSQSVALWITPDAACPGGATVFNDFGPGSLLGGRLVTTEDGRLAYHTEAPEVLVSPEKLATGRPTHVVAVFDTRERIAALYVDGKAAGRYEGGDNKLLNPADGRSFRLGADQDGGNRFHGSIHSLAIYQRPLTAGEVAAMHDGGTNRKGLAASWVFGDGEGRAIRSTEGGVLLVAPPEMEGAVDGPGGGCVMWYRRPAREWVEALPFGNGRLGGMVFGGVETERIQLNDDTIWSGGPYDPANPDAPDAIRKARGLIFAGKRQEAEKIVAEHALGIPPSMVQYQTLGSVMLDFTKERGSPVTGYSRSLDLDAAIATTSFTRGGVTYKREVFSSAPDQVVVVRLSADQPGCIDFSASWETPFDDAVSAFDGGVLTLSGKGSEANGQEGAIRFKGMMQAIHEGGVLRSDGNAISVSGADSATLLVTSGTNFVRFNDLSADPSARAGRDLKTACETSYGDLRQRHLDSHRRLFRRVSLDLPRTPASAKPTDERIRGFTGENDPSLAALHFQFGRYLLISCSRPDCQPANLQGMWNDARTAAWGGKYTVNINTEMNYWPAEMTNLSECAEPLFQLVRDISTTGRRTAETMYRTRGWVCHHNTDLWRATAPVDSAGTGMWPTGGAWLSTHLWEHYQFGGDKEFLTGVYPILRGAAEFFVDNLVPEPEHGWLVTNPSHSPEHEGMVAGPTMDLGIVRDVFTQFEKASAILGKDEEFRSNVAATRGKMAPYQIGRHGQLQEWLEDRDKERDRHRHSSHLYPLFPGAQITPETPDLFKAATKSLIGRDFLSTGWGMAWKVNLWARALDGDNAHKLLVLLLTPPKGGSQGGGCYPNLFDAHPPFQIDGNFGATSG
;
A
#
# COMPACT_ATOMS: atom_id res chain seq x y z
N MET A 1 25.61 -16.40 52.32
CA MET A 1 26.88 -15.75 51.92
C MET A 1 27.75 -16.79 51.23
N HIS A 2 27.74 -16.84 49.91
CA HIS A 2 28.72 -17.57 49.11
C HIS A 2 29.10 -16.70 47.92
N PRO A 3 30.39 -16.38 47.72
CA PRO A 3 30.79 -15.44 46.69
C PRO A 3 30.77 -16.11 45.31
N ILE A 4 30.06 -15.46 44.39
CA ILE A 4 30.10 -15.70 42.96
C ILE A 4 31.47 -15.24 42.46
N VAL A 5 32.28 -16.16 41.96
CA VAL A 5 33.44 -15.84 41.15
C VAL A 5 32.91 -15.40 39.78
N PHE A 6 32.87 -14.09 39.56
CA PHE A 6 32.76 -13.53 38.21
C PHE A 6 34.04 -13.87 37.46
N ALA A 7 33.97 -14.85 36.55
CA ALA A 7 34.91 -14.91 35.47
C ALA A 7 34.68 -13.68 34.59
N LEU A 8 35.57 -12.68 34.68
CA LEU A 8 35.69 -11.66 33.65
C LEU A 8 36.03 -12.37 32.34
N SER A 9 35.02 -12.64 31.51
CA SER A 9 35.21 -12.81 30.08
C SER A 9 35.62 -11.45 29.53
N THR A 10 36.93 -11.22 29.43
CA THR A 10 37.52 -10.14 28.65
C THR A 10 36.98 -10.27 27.23
N LEU A 11 35.97 -9.47 26.89
CA LEU A 11 35.56 -9.27 25.49
C LEU A 11 36.77 -8.67 24.78
N VAL A 12 37.48 -9.50 24.02
CA VAL A 12 38.47 -9.04 23.06
C VAL A 12 37.70 -8.22 22.02
N PHE A 13 37.93 -6.91 22.03
CA PHE A 13 37.35 -6.00 21.06
C PHE A 13 38.05 -6.23 19.72
N ILE A 14 37.32 -6.74 18.74
CA ILE A 14 37.84 -6.82 17.37
C ILE A 14 37.60 -5.46 16.72
N ALA A 15 38.67 -4.76 16.38
CA ALA A 15 38.60 -3.56 15.56
C ALA A 15 37.99 -3.91 14.19
N LEU A 16 37.18 -3.02 13.61
CA LEU A 16 36.75 -3.06 12.21
C LEU A 16 37.94 -2.72 11.26
N SER A 17 39.17 -3.05 11.65
CA SER A 17 40.39 -2.81 10.89
C SER A 17 40.55 -3.82 9.75
N ALA A 18 41.42 -3.50 8.78
CA ALA A 18 41.79 -4.39 7.68
C ALA A 18 42.00 -5.85 8.18
N PRO A 19 41.23 -6.83 7.68
CA PRO A 19 41.29 -8.19 8.18
C PRO A 19 42.66 -8.84 7.91
N ALA A 20 43.15 -9.62 8.88
CA ALA A 20 44.07 -10.72 8.60
C ALA A 20 43.28 -11.88 7.94
N ASP A 21 43.96 -12.70 7.14
CA ASP A 21 43.39 -13.79 6.32
C ASP A 21 42.09 -14.44 6.87
N GLY A 22 41.06 -14.54 6.04
CA GLY A 22 39.75 -15.16 6.34
C GLY A 22 38.59 -14.37 5.71
N GLY A 23 37.35 -14.89 5.72
CA GLY A 23 36.14 -14.13 5.38
C GLY A 23 34.98 -14.98 4.86
N LEU A 24 33.77 -14.43 4.90
CA LEU A 24 32.59 -15.13 4.39
C LEU A 24 32.61 -15.16 2.86
N MET A 25 32.73 -16.35 2.29
CA MET A 25 32.85 -16.57 0.84
C MET A 25 31.48 -16.59 0.15
N PHE A 26 31.34 -15.78 -0.89
CA PHE A 26 30.16 -15.71 -1.76
C PHE A 26 30.48 -16.19 -3.17
N GLY A 27 29.45 -16.64 -3.89
CA GLY A 27 29.55 -17.14 -5.24
C GLY A 27 28.24 -17.74 -5.73
N ALA A 28 28.19 -18.16 -7.01
CA ALA A 28 26.97 -18.69 -7.64
C ALA A 28 26.30 -19.87 -6.90
N LYS A 29 27.08 -20.67 -6.16
CA LYS A 29 26.60 -21.83 -5.38
C LYS A 29 26.71 -21.66 -3.86
N ARG A 30 27.11 -20.49 -3.39
CA ARG A 30 27.23 -20.20 -1.95
C ARG A 30 25.95 -19.52 -1.46
N PRO A 31 25.56 -19.75 -0.20
CA PRO A 31 24.41 -19.05 0.37
C PRO A 31 24.66 -17.54 0.38
N PHE A 32 23.56 -16.80 0.34
CA PHE A 32 23.53 -15.39 0.71
C PHE A 32 22.85 -15.29 2.08
N TYR A 33 22.94 -14.13 2.72
CA TYR A 33 22.45 -13.96 4.08
C TYR A 33 21.46 -12.81 4.19
N GLU A 34 20.49 -12.97 5.07
CA GLU A 34 19.44 -12.01 5.38
C GLU A 34 19.44 -11.68 6.87
N ALA A 35 19.23 -10.43 7.24
CA ALA A 35 19.01 -10.08 8.64
C ALA A 35 17.73 -10.75 9.16
N SER A 36 17.81 -11.38 10.33
CA SER A 36 16.72 -12.13 10.97
C SER A 36 15.60 -11.24 11.51
N THR A 37 15.80 -9.94 11.50
CA THR A 37 14.78 -8.94 11.86
C THR A 37 14.67 -7.94 10.72
N TYR A 38 13.43 -7.57 10.41
CA TYR A 38 13.12 -6.50 9.48
C TYR A 38 13.34 -5.12 10.11
N HIS A 39 13.45 -5.05 11.45
CA HIS A 39 13.57 -3.82 12.22
C HIS A 39 15.03 -3.58 12.63
N LEU A 40 15.90 -3.30 11.67
CA LEU A 40 17.22 -2.73 11.95
C LEU A 40 17.15 -1.24 12.34
N GLY A 41 15.95 -0.67 12.47
CA GLY A 41 15.70 0.76 12.75
C GLY A 41 16.16 1.70 11.63
N ILE A 42 16.36 1.16 10.43
CA ILE A 42 16.81 1.90 9.25
C ILE A 42 15.59 2.54 8.59
N VAL A 43 15.06 3.58 9.23
CA VAL A 43 13.82 4.24 8.77
C VAL A 43 14.13 5.44 7.88
N ARG A 44 15.12 6.25 8.23
CA ARG A 44 15.43 7.51 7.51
C ARG A 44 16.90 7.66 7.14
N SER A 45 17.77 6.92 7.80
CA SER A 45 19.20 7.09 7.70
C SER A 45 19.87 5.75 7.85
N GLN A 46 20.88 5.51 7.03
CA GLN A 46 21.70 4.30 7.08
C GLN A 46 23.15 4.65 6.76
N SER A 47 24.07 3.97 7.44
CA SER A 47 25.39 3.73 6.88
C SER A 47 25.71 2.24 6.94
N VAL A 48 26.22 1.69 5.83
CA VAL A 48 26.66 0.30 5.72
C VAL A 48 28.16 0.34 5.46
N ALA A 49 28.93 -0.13 6.43
CA ALA A 49 30.38 -0.25 6.34
C ALA A 49 30.77 -1.71 6.15
N LEU A 50 31.62 -1.98 5.17
CA LEU A 50 32.02 -3.31 4.74
C LEU A 50 33.52 -3.37 4.46
N TRP A 51 34.12 -4.52 4.73
CA TRP A 51 35.39 -4.91 4.15
C TRP A 51 35.16 -6.04 3.15
N ILE A 52 35.46 -5.82 1.87
CA ILE A 52 35.20 -6.79 0.80
C ILE A 52 36.46 -7.09 0.00
N THR A 53 36.57 -8.32 -0.51
CA THR A 53 37.57 -8.71 -1.50
C THR A 53 36.85 -9.35 -2.69
N PRO A 54 36.62 -8.63 -3.80
CA PRO A 54 36.00 -9.19 -4.99
C PRO A 54 36.92 -10.20 -5.68
N ASP A 55 36.34 -11.28 -6.19
CA ASP A 55 37.03 -12.21 -7.09
C ASP A 55 37.25 -11.57 -8.46
N ALA A 56 38.32 -11.97 -9.16
CA ALA A 56 38.57 -11.53 -10.53
C ALA A 56 37.44 -11.92 -11.51
N ALA A 57 36.66 -12.95 -11.18
CA ALA A 57 35.50 -13.41 -11.95
C ALA A 57 34.16 -12.90 -11.38
N CYS A 58 34.17 -11.84 -10.57
CA CYS A 58 32.94 -11.23 -10.07
C CYS A 58 32.16 -10.58 -11.23
N PRO A 59 30.91 -10.99 -11.50
CA PRO A 59 30.14 -10.45 -12.61
C PRO A 59 29.86 -8.95 -12.46
N GLY A 60 29.70 -8.25 -13.57
CA GLY A 60 29.06 -6.92 -13.56
C GLY A 60 27.61 -7.04 -13.11
N GLY A 61 27.15 -6.11 -12.28
CA GLY A 61 25.82 -6.12 -11.66
C GLY A 61 25.70 -7.00 -10.42
N ALA A 62 26.78 -7.65 -9.97
CA ALA A 62 26.75 -8.49 -8.77
C ALA A 62 26.53 -7.65 -7.51
N THR A 63 25.62 -8.10 -6.64
CA THR A 63 25.14 -7.33 -5.50
C THR A 63 25.91 -7.68 -4.22
N VAL A 64 26.65 -6.71 -3.69
CA VAL A 64 27.39 -6.83 -2.42
C VAL A 64 26.42 -6.81 -1.25
N PHE A 65 25.56 -5.80 -1.21
CA PHE A 65 24.42 -5.76 -0.28
C PHE A 65 23.22 -5.09 -0.95
N ASN A 66 22.04 -5.42 -0.43
CA ASN A 66 20.77 -4.86 -0.88
C ASN A 66 19.85 -4.62 0.30
N ASP A 67 19.28 -3.43 0.37
CA ASP A 67 18.14 -3.12 1.24
C ASP A 67 16.90 -2.62 0.45
N PHE A 68 16.98 -2.65 -0.90
CA PHE A 68 15.85 -2.33 -1.75
C PHE A 68 14.75 -3.38 -1.58
N GLY A 69 13.51 -2.90 -1.50
CA GLY A 69 12.35 -3.76 -1.67
C GLY A 69 12.15 -4.16 -3.14
N PRO A 70 11.45 -5.27 -3.43
CA PRO A 70 11.08 -5.65 -4.78
C PRO A 70 10.35 -4.52 -5.51
N GLY A 71 10.81 -4.17 -6.71
CA GLY A 71 10.19 -3.10 -7.51
C GLY A 71 10.34 -1.68 -6.91
N SER A 72 11.24 -1.51 -5.96
CA SER A 72 11.48 -0.25 -5.26
C SER A 72 12.94 0.17 -5.39
N LEU A 73 13.18 1.47 -5.41
CA LEU A 73 14.53 2.05 -5.24
C LEU A 73 14.72 2.64 -3.84
N LEU A 74 13.79 2.38 -2.91
CA LEU A 74 13.86 2.97 -1.59
C LEU A 74 15.01 2.34 -0.77
N GLY A 75 15.95 3.13 -0.25
CA GLY A 75 17.17 2.65 0.44
C GLY A 75 18.46 2.79 -0.38
N GLY A 76 19.37 1.82 -0.26
CA GLY A 76 20.58 1.67 -1.06
C GLY A 76 20.99 0.23 -1.44
N ARG A 77 21.34 0.05 -2.73
CA ARG A 77 21.94 -1.20 -3.24
C ARG A 77 23.34 -0.95 -3.76
N LEU A 78 24.31 -1.69 -3.24
CA LEU A 78 25.68 -1.64 -3.71
C LEU A 78 25.97 -2.81 -4.65
N VAL A 79 26.37 -2.51 -5.88
CA VAL A 79 26.69 -3.50 -6.91
C VAL A 79 28.08 -3.27 -7.49
N THR A 80 28.66 -4.31 -8.09
CA THR A 80 29.80 -4.20 -8.99
C THR A 80 29.33 -3.73 -10.37
N THR A 81 30.14 -2.97 -11.10
CA THR A 81 29.89 -2.60 -12.50
C THR A 81 30.61 -3.56 -13.44
N GLU A 82 30.22 -3.60 -14.72
CA GLU A 82 30.90 -4.42 -15.74
C GLU A 82 32.39 -4.13 -15.88
N ASP A 83 32.81 -2.89 -15.61
CA ASP A 83 34.22 -2.47 -15.68
C ASP A 83 34.99 -2.66 -14.36
N GLY A 84 34.38 -3.24 -13.32
CA GLY A 84 35.03 -3.60 -12.05
C GLY A 84 35.05 -2.50 -10.99
N ARG A 85 34.17 -1.50 -11.09
CA ARG A 85 33.95 -0.44 -10.09
C ARG A 85 32.78 -0.80 -9.16
N LEU A 86 32.52 0.04 -8.16
CA LEU A 86 31.31 -0.04 -7.34
C LEU A 86 30.29 0.99 -7.80
N ALA A 87 29.02 0.61 -7.85
CA ALA A 87 27.90 1.51 -8.05
C ALA A 87 26.94 1.38 -6.87
N TYR A 88 26.69 2.51 -6.20
CA TYR A 88 25.71 2.63 -5.14
C TYR A 88 24.45 3.27 -5.70
N HIS A 89 23.45 2.43 -5.89
CA HIS A 89 22.11 2.84 -6.30
C HIS A 89 21.34 3.29 -5.06
N THR A 90 20.67 4.43 -5.16
CA THR A 90 19.74 4.93 -4.14
C THR A 90 18.55 5.58 -4.86
N GLU A 91 17.70 6.26 -4.11
CA GLU A 91 16.63 7.12 -4.63
C GLU A 91 17.15 8.43 -5.24
N ALA A 92 18.45 8.72 -5.12
CA ALA A 92 19.06 9.86 -5.77
C ALA A 92 18.91 9.77 -7.30
N PRO A 93 18.75 10.90 -8.02
CA PRO A 93 18.63 10.91 -9.48
C PRO A 93 19.85 10.29 -10.19
N GLU A 94 21.00 10.32 -9.53
CA GLU A 94 22.26 9.82 -10.06
C GLU A 94 22.78 8.65 -9.22
N VAL A 95 23.30 7.63 -9.91
CA VAL A 95 23.98 6.50 -9.28
C VAL A 95 25.39 6.92 -8.90
N LEU A 96 25.78 6.70 -7.65
CA LEU A 96 27.12 7.05 -7.17
C LEU A 96 28.10 5.93 -7.53
N VAL A 97 29.06 6.21 -8.42
CA VAL A 97 30.02 5.22 -8.90
C VAL A 97 31.41 5.52 -8.37
N SER A 98 32.16 4.51 -7.94
CA SER A 98 33.55 4.70 -7.52
C SER A 98 34.41 5.22 -8.68
N PRO A 99 35.41 6.09 -8.43
CA PRO A 99 36.24 6.65 -9.50
C PRO A 99 37.19 5.60 -10.07
N GLU A 100 37.69 4.69 -9.22
CA GLU A 100 38.66 3.67 -9.56
C GLU A 100 38.03 2.28 -9.55
N LYS A 101 38.63 1.36 -10.31
CA LYS A 101 38.32 -0.07 -10.29
C LYS A 101 38.80 -0.67 -8.97
N LEU A 102 38.04 -1.63 -8.45
CA LEU A 102 38.46 -2.40 -7.30
C LEU A 102 39.67 -3.28 -7.68
N ALA A 103 40.66 -3.31 -6.80
CA ALA A 103 41.78 -4.24 -6.94
C ALA A 103 41.30 -5.66 -6.57
N THR A 104 41.25 -6.57 -7.54
CA THR A 104 40.87 -7.97 -7.32
C THR A 104 41.84 -8.65 -6.35
N GLY A 105 41.33 -9.41 -5.38
CA GLY A 105 42.16 -10.13 -4.42
C GLY A 105 42.77 -9.28 -3.29
N ARG A 106 42.45 -7.98 -3.20
CA ARG A 106 42.81 -7.11 -2.07
C ARG A 106 41.56 -6.70 -1.28
N PRO A 107 41.58 -6.73 0.07
CA PRO A 107 40.52 -6.14 0.88
C PRO A 107 40.37 -4.63 0.64
N THR A 108 39.13 -4.19 0.40
CA THR A 108 38.75 -2.79 0.22
C THR A 108 37.74 -2.39 1.29
N HIS A 109 37.96 -1.25 1.92
CA HIS A 109 37.00 -0.67 2.86
C HIS A 109 35.95 0.14 2.09
N VAL A 110 34.68 -0.21 2.24
CA VAL A 110 33.57 0.46 1.56
C VAL A 110 32.58 0.96 2.59
N VAL A 111 32.18 2.22 2.48
CA VAL A 111 31.06 2.76 3.28
C VAL A 111 30.05 3.41 2.35
N ALA A 112 28.82 2.91 2.39
CA ALA A 112 27.68 3.48 1.69
C ALA A 112 26.76 4.18 2.70
N VAL A 113 26.36 5.41 2.41
CA VAL A 113 25.59 6.27 3.31
C VAL A 113 24.37 6.81 2.58
N PHE A 114 23.21 6.78 3.23
CA PHE A 114 22.04 7.56 2.81
C PHE A 114 21.34 8.19 4.03
N ASP A 115 20.77 9.38 3.83
CA ASP A 115 19.95 10.08 4.81
C ASP A 115 18.85 10.88 4.12
N THR A 116 17.60 10.51 4.40
CA THR A 116 16.42 11.15 3.79
C THR A 116 16.04 12.47 4.44
N ARG A 117 16.49 12.75 5.68
CA ARG A 117 16.25 14.03 6.38
C ARG A 117 17.18 15.11 5.85
N GLU A 118 18.46 14.80 5.80
CA GLU A 118 19.53 15.71 5.37
C GLU A 118 19.72 15.69 3.84
N ARG A 119 19.02 14.80 3.13
CA ARG A 119 19.04 14.65 1.66
C ARG A 119 20.43 14.30 1.12
N ILE A 120 21.13 13.42 1.82
CA ILE A 120 22.50 13.02 1.49
C ILE A 120 22.52 11.56 1.03
N ALA A 121 23.25 11.28 -0.05
CA ALA A 121 23.78 9.95 -0.33
C ALA A 121 25.29 10.05 -0.56
N ALA A 122 26.08 9.10 -0.07
CA ALA A 122 27.52 9.09 -0.27
C ALA A 122 28.07 7.67 -0.38
N LEU A 123 29.11 7.51 -1.19
CA LEU A 123 29.91 6.31 -1.30
C LEU A 123 31.36 6.66 -0.94
N TYR A 124 31.96 5.89 -0.06
CA TYR A 124 33.36 5.99 0.32
C TYR A 124 34.09 4.69 0.02
N VAL A 125 35.33 4.81 -0.45
CA VAL A 125 36.24 3.70 -0.75
C VAL A 125 37.60 4.00 -0.13
N ASP A 126 38.14 3.05 0.63
CA ASP A 126 39.42 3.16 1.37
C ASP A 126 39.54 4.47 2.17
N GLY A 127 38.48 4.78 2.92
CA GLY A 127 38.42 5.96 3.78
C GLY A 127 38.19 7.30 3.05
N LYS A 128 38.09 7.30 1.72
CA LYS A 128 37.96 8.51 0.89
C LYS A 128 36.60 8.59 0.22
N ALA A 129 36.07 9.80 0.07
CA ALA A 129 34.83 10.02 -0.67
C ALA A 129 35.01 9.66 -2.15
N ALA A 130 34.19 8.74 -2.64
CA ALA A 130 34.18 8.24 -4.01
C ALA A 130 33.06 8.86 -4.84
N GLY A 131 31.91 9.15 -4.21
CA GLY A 131 30.79 9.86 -4.81
C GLY A 131 29.87 10.43 -3.72
N ARG A 132 29.22 11.56 -3.98
CA ARG A 132 28.31 12.19 -3.03
C ARG A 132 27.20 12.93 -3.77
N TYR A 133 25.98 12.81 -3.26
CA TYR A 133 24.80 13.53 -3.67
C TYR A 133 24.26 14.31 -2.47
N GLU A 134 23.94 15.58 -2.69
CA GLU A 134 23.24 16.45 -1.74
C GLU A 134 22.07 17.11 -2.51
N GLY A 135 20.84 16.77 -2.14
CA GLY A 135 19.64 17.08 -2.94
C GLY A 135 18.87 18.36 -2.56
N GLY A 136 18.24 18.99 -3.57
CA GLY A 136 17.22 20.05 -3.46
C GLY A 136 15.80 19.51 -3.20
N ASP A 137 14.72 20.17 -3.68
CA ASP A 137 13.30 19.86 -3.37
C ASP A 137 12.78 18.44 -3.72
N ASN A 138 13.59 17.60 -4.37
CA ASN A 138 13.28 16.20 -4.62
C ASN A 138 13.46 15.38 -3.34
N LYS A 139 12.37 14.75 -2.87
CA LYS A 139 12.35 13.97 -1.64
C LYS A 139 13.06 12.62 -1.88
N LEU A 140 14.19 12.39 -1.21
CA LEU A 140 14.53 11.03 -0.81
C LEU A 140 13.35 10.54 0.05
N LEU A 141 12.70 9.48 -0.39
CA LEU A 141 11.47 8.96 0.19
C LEU A 141 11.81 8.02 1.36
N ASN A 142 10.96 8.00 2.37
CA ASN A 142 11.20 7.19 3.55
C ASN A 142 11.16 5.71 3.16
N PRO A 143 12.20 4.89 3.43
CA PRO A 143 12.03 3.46 3.33
C PRO A 143 10.92 3.03 4.29
N ALA A 144 9.82 2.51 3.74
CA ALA A 144 8.83 1.78 4.53
C ALA A 144 9.55 0.68 5.31
N ASP A 145 9.22 0.60 6.61
CA ASP A 145 9.66 -0.41 7.56
C ASP A 145 9.20 -1.80 7.09
N GLY A 146 9.95 -2.87 7.44
CA GLY A 146 9.55 -4.24 7.08
C GLY A 146 10.39 -4.97 6.00
N ARG A 147 11.59 -4.48 5.66
CA ARG A 147 12.48 -5.08 4.65
C ARG A 147 13.70 -5.76 5.26
N SER A 148 14.15 -6.87 4.67
CA SER A 148 15.35 -7.54 5.18
C SER A 148 16.62 -6.99 4.50
N PHE A 149 17.58 -6.55 5.30
CA PHE A 149 18.92 -6.27 4.81
C PHE A 149 19.57 -7.56 4.30
N ARG A 150 20.02 -7.55 3.05
CA ARG A 150 20.59 -8.71 2.38
C ARG A 150 22.06 -8.52 2.05
N LEU A 151 22.84 -9.57 2.25
CA LEU A 151 24.27 -9.64 1.97
C LEU A 151 24.55 -10.68 0.87
N GLY A 152 25.17 -10.24 -0.23
CA GLY A 152 25.70 -11.09 -1.30
C GLY A 152 24.74 -11.46 -2.44
N ALA A 153 23.52 -10.92 -2.47
CA ALA A 153 22.55 -11.15 -3.54
C ALA A 153 21.55 -9.99 -3.68
N ASP A 154 20.92 -9.89 -4.86
CA ASP A 154 19.80 -8.97 -5.08
C ASP A 154 18.52 -9.44 -4.37
N GLN A 155 17.42 -8.68 -4.50
CA GLN A 155 16.11 -8.97 -3.88
C GLN A 155 15.46 -10.30 -4.31
N ASP A 156 15.86 -10.88 -5.44
CA ASP A 156 15.39 -12.19 -5.90
C ASP A 156 16.28 -13.33 -5.43
N GLY A 157 17.41 -13.03 -4.79
CA GLY A 157 18.46 -14.00 -4.49
C GLY A 157 19.27 -14.35 -5.74
N GLY A 158 19.25 -13.51 -6.77
CA GLY A 158 20.07 -13.53 -7.97
C GLY A 158 21.25 -12.55 -7.87
N ASN A 159 21.86 -12.24 -9.03
CA ASN A 159 23.01 -11.31 -9.17
C ASN A 159 24.05 -11.45 -8.04
N ARG A 160 24.57 -12.67 -7.87
CA ARG A 160 25.40 -13.04 -6.71
C ARG A 160 26.76 -12.37 -6.73
N PHE A 161 27.16 -11.80 -5.59
CA PHE A 161 28.53 -11.38 -5.37
C PHE A 161 29.48 -12.58 -5.37
N HIS A 162 30.61 -12.45 -6.07
CA HIS A 162 31.69 -13.44 -6.03
C HIS A 162 32.91 -12.79 -5.38
N GLY A 163 33.37 -13.38 -4.29
CA GLY A 163 34.44 -12.83 -3.45
C GLY A 163 34.19 -13.11 -1.97
N SER A 164 34.96 -12.45 -1.11
CA SER A 164 34.77 -12.52 0.34
C SER A 164 34.29 -11.21 0.93
N ILE A 165 33.46 -11.31 1.97
CA ILE A 165 33.11 -10.20 2.85
C ILE A 165 33.66 -10.54 4.23
N HIS A 166 34.47 -9.66 4.78
CA HIS A 166 35.23 -9.89 5.99
C HIS A 166 34.57 -9.31 7.22
N SER A 167 33.88 -8.18 7.05
CA SER A 167 33.08 -7.58 8.11
C SER A 167 31.96 -6.73 7.53
N LEU A 168 30.94 -6.52 8.35
CA LEU A 168 29.77 -5.70 8.09
C LEU A 168 29.43 -4.91 9.35
N ALA A 169 29.15 -3.63 9.23
CA ALA A 169 28.57 -2.82 10.29
C ALA A 169 27.46 -1.94 9.71
N ILE A 170 26.32 -1.92 10.40
CA ILE A 170 25.13 -1.17 10.00
C ILE A 170 24.83 -0.11 11.05
N TYR A 171 24.66 1.14 10.63
CA TYR A 171 24.38 2.29 11.49
C TYR A 171 23.02 2.91 11.14
N GLN A 172 22.23 3.29 12.14
CA GLN A 172 20.93 3.99 12.00
C GLN A 172 21.10 5.51 11.81
N ARG A 173 22.20 5.94 11.20
CA ARG A 173 22.55 7.35 11.01
C ARG A 173 23.56 7.52 9.87
N PRO A 174 23.72 8.73 9.32
CA PRO A 174 24.80 8.99 8.39
C PRO A 174 26.14 9.07 9.12
N LEU A 175 27.15 8.38 8.59
CA LEU A 175 28.55 8.53 8.98
C LEU A 175 29.17 9.71 8.23
N THR A 176 29.98 10.49 8.95
CA THR A 176 30.73 11.62 8.36
C THR A 176 32.01 11.14 7.68
N ALA A 177 32.55 11.92 6.75
CA ALA A 177 33.82 11.60 6.09
C ALA A 177 34.97 11.37 7.08
N GLY A 178 35.04 12.16 8.16
CA GLY A 178 36.05 11.99 9.21
C GLY A 178 35.89 10.68 10.00
N GLU A 179 34.66 10.28 10.30
CA GLU A 179 34.40 8.99 10.94
C GLU A 179 34.78 7.82 10.02
N VAL A 180 34.48 7.92 8.72
CA VAL A 180 34.82 6.89 7.73
C VAL A 180 36.33 6.75 7.55
N ALA A 181 37.06 7.87 7.48
CA ALA A 181 38.52 7.86 7.41
C ALA A 181 39.13 7.23 8.68
N ALA A 182 38.67 7.61 9.86
CA ALA A 182 39.13 7.03 11.12
C ALA A 182 38.86 5.52 11.20
N MET A 183 37.72 5.05 10.69
CA MET A 183 37.41 3.61 10.63
C MET A 183 38.35 2.86 9.68
N HIS A 184 38.70 3.44 8.53
CA HIS A 184 39.68 2.84 7.61
C HIS A 184 41.04 2.63 8.26
N ASP A 185 41.49 3.61 9.06
CA ASP A 185 42.76 3.58 9.78
C ASP A 185 42.72 2.73 11.07
N GLY A 186 41.67 1.94 11.27
CA GLY A 186 41.53 0.99 12.40
C GLY A 186 40.80 1.53 13.63
N GLY A 187 40.18 2.70 13.55
CA GLY A 187 39.33 3.25 14.61
C GLY A 187 37.99 2.52 14.75
N THR A 188 37.37 2.60 15.94
CA THR A 188 36.04 2.02 16.21
C THR A 188 34.97 3.10 16.34
N ASN A 189 33.75 2.82 15.87
CA ASN A 189 32.59 3.72 16.02
C ASN A 189 31.36 2.93 16.45
N ARG A 190 30.81 3.27 17.63
CA ARG A 190 29.59 2.66 18.19
C ARG A 190 28.37 3.55 18.12
N LYS A 191 28.54 4.84 17.82
CA LYS A 191 27.42 5.78 17.86
C LYS A 191 26.43 5.40 16.77
N GLY A 192 25.21 5.06 17.15
CA GLY A 192 24.14 4.66 16.23
C GLY A 192 24.37 3.31 15.55
N LEU A 193 25.27 2.45 16.06
CA LEU A 193 25.49 1.11 15.53
C LEU A 193 24.26 0.23 15.82
N ALA A 194 23.63 -0.28 14.77
CA ALA A 194 22.53 -1.24 14.86
C ALA A 194 23.05 -2.64 15.12
N ALA A 195 24.02 -3.07 14.30
CA ALA A 195 24.65 -4.37 14.41
C ALA A 195 25.99 -4.42 13.67
N SER A 196 26.90 -5.29 14.11
CA SER A 196 28.17 -5.55 13.42
C SER A 196 28.55 -7.03 13.42
N TRP A 197 29.30 -7.43 12.41
CA TRP A 197 29.82 -8.78 12.19
C TRP A 197 31.27 -8.72 11.73
N VAL A 198 32.09 -9.63 12.26
CA VAL A 198 33.39 -9.98 11.70
C VAL A 198 33.31 -11.45 11.33
N PHE A 199 33.50 -11.74 10.04
CA PHE A 199 33.22 -13.03 9.46
C PHE A 199 34.45 -13.93 9.41
N GLY A 200 34.26 -15.20 9.75
CA GLY A 200 35.27 -16.25 9.59
C GLY A 200 35.02 -17.18 8.39
N ASP A 201 35.98 -18.06 8.12
CA ASP A 201 35.83 -19.11 7.12
C ASP A 201 34.82 -20.18 7.58
N GLY A 202 33.93 -20.59 6.66
CA GLY A 202 33.06 -21.76 6.89
C GLY A 202 31.86 -21.52 7.82
N GLU A 203 31.42 -20.27 7.98
CA GLU A 203 30.25 -19.94 8.81
C GLU A 203 28.97 -20.66 8.36
N GLY A 204 28.14 -21.03 9.35
CA GLY A 204 26.94 -21.84 9.15
C GLY A 204 25.75 -21.06 8.59
N ARG A 205 24.55 -21.65 8.72
CA ARG A 205 23.30 -21.06 8.22
C ARG A 205 22.77 -19.89 9.05
N ALA A 206 23.30 -19.64 10.25
CA ALA A 206 22.92 -18.48 11.07
C ALA A 206 24.17 -17.92 11.76
N ILE A 207 24.45 -16.63 11.55
CA ILE A 207 25.64 -15.93 12.02
C ILE A 207 25.18 -14.83 12.96
N ARG A 208 25.55 -14.92 14.23
CA ARG A 208 25.21 -13.90 15.24
C ARG A 208 26.13 -12.70 15.11
N SER A 209 25.54 -11.51 15.14
CA SER A 209 26.29 -10.26 15.22
C SER A 209 27.20 -10.24 16.45
N THR A 210 28.39 -9.70 16.30
CA THR A 210 29.30 -9.39 17.39
C THR A 210 28.71 -8.33 18.33
N GLU A 211 27.99 -7.35 17.79
CA GLU A 211 27.22 -6.33 18.54
C GLU A 211 25.82 -6.15 17.93
N GLY A 212 24.82 -5.81 18.75
CA GLY A 212 23.45 -5.51 18.28
C GLY A 212 22.43 -6.66 18.39
N GLY A 213 22.90 -7.91 18.50
CA GLY A 213 22.04 -9.08 18.71
C GLY A 213 21.27 -9.58 17.48
N VAL A 214 21.60 -9.09 16.28
CA VAL A 214 20.96 -9.46 15.01
C VAL A 214 21.59 -10.74 14.46
N LEU A 215 20.79 -11.68 13.95
CA LEU A 215 21.31 -12.84 13.21
C LEU A 215 21.31 -12.54 11.71
N LEU A 216 22.34 -13.00 11.01
CA LEU A 216 22.32 -13.17 9.56
C LEU A 216 22.00 -14.62 9.25
N VAL A 217 20.93 -14.88 8.51
CA VAL A 217 20.43 -16.24 8.24
C VAL A 217 20.52 -16.54 6.76
N ALA A 218 21.10 -17.69 6.42
CA ALA A 218 21.08 -18.25 5.08
C ALA A 218 19.70 -18.88 4.81
N PRO A 219 18.92 -18.34 3.87
CA PRO A 219 17.61 -18.91 3.54
C PRO A 219 17.74 -20.38 3.14
N PRO A 220 16.75 -21.24 3.44
CA PRO A 220 16.77 -22.63 2.99
C PRO A 220 16.93 -22.71 1.48
N GLU A 221 17.88 -23.53 1.01
CA GLU A 221 17.93 -23.94 -0.38
C GLU A 221 16.63 -24.70 -0.68
N MET A 222 15.81 -24.13 -1.56
CA MET A 222 14.56 -24.74 -1.99
C MET A 222 14.78 -25.31 -3.39
N GLU A 223 14.81 -26.63 -3.48
CA GLU A 223 14.75 -27.34 -4.75
C GLU A 223 13.28 -27.41 -5.19
N GLY A 224 12.80 -26.31 -5.76
CA GLY A 224 11.40 -26.14 -6.15
C GLY A 224 11.16 -26.38 -7.63
N ALA A 225 11.19 -27.64 -8.09
CA ALA A 225 10.66 -28.01 -9.41
C ALA A 225 9.22 -28.55 -9.27
N VAL A 226 8.30 -27.71 -8.78
CA VAL A 226 6.87 -28.05 -8.66
C VAL A 226 6.10 -27.40 -9.79
N ASP A 227 5.19 -28.15 -10.41
CA ASP A 227 4.23 -27.63 -11.37
C ASP A 227 3.13 -26.82 -10.68
N GLY A 228 2.57 -25.83 -11.39
CA GLY A 228 1.55 -24.96 -10.83
C GLY A 228 0.26 -25.73 -10.50
N PRO A 229 -0.50 -25.28 -9.47
CA PRO A 229 -1.82 -25.84 -9.17
C PRO A 229 -2.74 -25.69 -10.39
N GLY A 230 -3.54 -26.72 -10.69
CA GLY A 230 -4.49 -26.69 -11.80
C GLY A 230 -5.59 -25.65 -11.58
N GLY A 231 -5.83 -24.77 -12.57
CA GLY A 231 -6.87 -23.73 -12.49
C GLY A 231 -6.51 -22.47 -13.27
N GLY A 232 -7.48 -21.58 -13.52
CA GLY A 232 -7.24 -20.29 -14.20
C GLY A 232 -7.12 -19.08 -13.26
N CYS A 233 -7.59 -19.23 -12.02
CA CYS A 233 -7.72 -18.14 -11.05
C CYS A 233 -6.88 -18.42 -9.80
N VAL A 234 -5.64 -18.85 -9.99
CA VAL A 234 -4.71 -19.14 -8.90
C VAL A 234 -3.43 -18.35 -9.09
N MET A 235 -3.04 -17.63 -8.05
CA MET A 235 -1.71 -17.06 -7.94
C MET A 235 -0.82 -18.06 -7.21
N TRP A 236 0.40 -18.30 -7.67
CA TRP A 236 1.26 -19.32 -7.04
C TRP A 236 2.76 -19.06 -7.21
N TYR A 237 3.54 -19.60 -6.27
CA TYR A 237 4.96 -19.29 -6.09
C TYR A 237 5.72 -20.51 -5.56
N ARG A 238 7.01 -20.62 -5.95
CA ARG A 238 7.92 -21.71 -5.54
C ARG A 238 8.82 -21.35 -4.35
N ARG A 239 8.56 -20.21 -3.71
CA ARG A 239 9.30 -19.72 -2.53
C ARG A 239 8.38 -18.98 -1.56
N PRO A 240 8.66 -18.98 -0.23
CA PRO A 240 8.04 -18.06 0.70
C PRO A 240 8.21 -16.61 0.27
N ALA A 241 7.25 -15.78 0.65
CA ALA A 241 7.41 -14.35 0.61
C ALA A 241 8.51 -13.94 1.59
N ARG A 242 9.40 -13.06 1.13
CA ARG A 242 10.42 -12.42 1.96
C ARG A 242 10.02 -10.99 2.33
N GLU A 243 9.12 -10.43 1.53
CA GLU A 243 8.71 -9.05 1.56
C GLU A 243 7.19 -8.96 1.58
N TRP A 244 6.66 -7.90 2.17
CA TRP A 244 5.20 -7.76 2.32
C TRP A 244 4.45 -7.78 0.98
N VAL A 245 5.04 -7.18 -0.06
CA VAL A 245 4.52 -7.17 -1.44
C VAL A 245 4.73 -8.49 -2.21
N GLU A 246 5.32 -9.51 -1.58
CA GLU A 246 5.33 -10.88 -2.08
C GLU A 246 4.28 -11.75 -1.38
N ALA A 247 3.81 -11.35 -0.20
CA ALA A 247 2.84 -12.09 0.61
C ALA A 247 1.44 -12.07 -0.03
N LEU A 248 0.61 -13.05 0.33
CA LEU A 248 -0.71 -13.25 -0.28
C LEU A 248 -1.81 -12.57 0.56
N PRO A 249 -2.60 -11.64 0.00
CA PRO A 249 -3.67 -10.99 0.72
C PRO A 249 -4.84 -11.93 0.96
N PHE A 250 -5.45 -11.82 2.14
CA PHE A 250 -6.73 -12.43 2.48
C PHE A 250 -7.56 -11.44 3.31
N GLY A 251 -8.88 -11.55 3.27
CA GLY A 251 -9.76 -10.65 4.03
C GLY A 251 -11.23 -11.01 3.90
N ASN A 252 -12.03 -10.49 4.81
CA ASN A 252 -13.48 -10.68 4.84
C ASN A 252 -14.28 -9.37 4.79
N GLY A 253 -13.62 -8.26 4.42
CA GLY A 253 -14.11 -6.89 4.52
C GLY A 253 -13.57 -6.17 5.76
N ARG A 254 -13.63 -6.82 6.94
CA ARG A 254 -13.29 -6.21 8.24
C ARG A 254 -11.93 -6.67 8.78
N LEU A 255 -11.71 -7.97 8.81
CA LEU A 255 -10.51 -8.64 9.31
C LEU A 255 -9.80 -9.34 8.15
N GLY A 256 -8.52 -9.01 7.98
CA GLY A 256 -7.71 -9.50 6.87
C GLY A 256 -6.23 -9.43 7.18
N GLY A 257 -5.41 -9.66 6.18
CA GLY A 257 -3.98 -9.75 6.37
C GLY A 257 -3.20 -10.27 5.17
N MET A 258 -1.94 -10.58 5.42
CA MET A 258 -0.98 -11.08 4.44
C MET A 258 -0.30 -12.35 4.93
N VAL A 259 -0.28 -13.40 4.10
CA VAL A 259 0.36 -14.69 4.40
C VAL A 259 1.71 -14.80 3.70
N PHE A 260 2.78 -15.04 4.48
CA PHE A 260 4.14 -15.10 3.95
C PHE A 260 4.51 -16.50 3.41
N GLY A 261 4.01 -17.57 4.05
CA GLY A 261 4.29 -18.95 3.65
C GLY A 261 5.64 -19.48 4.15
N GLY A 262 6.22 -18.91 5.20
CA GLY A 262 7.58 -19.24 5.66
C GLY A 262 7.68 -20.62 6.32
N VAL A 263 8.71 -21.41 6.00
CA VAL A 263 8.81 -22.82 6.46
C VAL A 263 9.09 -22.92 7.95
N GLU A 264 10.20 -22.35 8.42
CA GLU A 264 10.64 -22.40 9.82
C GLU A 264 9.87 -21.42 10.70
N THR A 265 9.55 -20.26 10.14
CA THR A 265 8.76 -19.22 10.78
C THR A 265 7.73 -18.74 9.78
N GLU A 266 6.45 -18.85 10.12
CA GLU A 266 5.36 -18.26 9.38
C GLU A 266 5.01 -16.90 9.97
N ARG A 267 4.75 -15.93 9.10
CA ARG A 267 4.23 -14.62 9.48
C ARG A 267 2.88 -14.45 8.81
N ILE A 268 1.85 -14.28 9.63
CA ILE A 268 0.52 -13.89 9.17
C ILE A 268 0.28 -12.48 9.71
N GLN A 269 0.57 -11.47 8.89
CA GLN A 269 0.31 -10.08 9.23
C GLN A 269 -1.20 -9.82 9.19
N LEU A 270 -1.73 -9.06 10.15
CA LEU A 270 -3.17 -8.83 10.32
C LEU A 270 -3.56 -7.35 10.33
N ASN A 271 -4.77 -7.11 9.87
CA ASN A 271 -5.45 -5.81 9.80
C ASN A 271 -6.89 -5.95 10.27
N ASP A 272 -7.35 -4.96 11.02
CA ASP A 272 -8.76 -4.69 11.29
C ASP A 272 -9.06 -3.32 10.68
N ASP A 273 -10.12 -3.21 9.89
CA ASP A 273 -10.48 -2.01 9.11
C ASP A 273 -10.74 -0.76 9.98
N THR A 274 -10.92 -0.93 11.29
CA THR A 274 -11.21 0.15 12.26
C THR A 274 -10.05 0.51 13.20
N ILE A 275 -8.86 -0.06 13.02
CA ILE A 275 -7.66 0.38 13.78
C ILE A 275 -7.02 1.60 13.10
N TRP A 276 -7.28 2.77 13.68
CA TRP A 276 -6.77 4.06 13.21
C TRP A 276 -6.18 4.89 14.36
N SER A 277 -5.34 5.86 14.02
CA SER A 277 -4.84 6.85 14.96
C SER A 277 -5.84 7.96 15.29
N GLY A 278 -5.54 8.74 16.32
CA GLY A 278 -6.36 9.87 16.78
C GLY A 278 -7.74 9.47 17.31
N GLY A 279 -8.64 10.43 17.35
CA GLY A 279 -10.02 10.32 17.84
C GLY A 279 -10.97 11.27 17.11
N PRO A 280 -12.28 11.25 17.43
CA PRO A 280 -13.26 12.14 16.82
C PRO A 280 -12.88 13.62 16.97
N TYR A 281 -13.01 14.41 15.89
CA TYR A 281 -12.66 15.84 15.87
C TYR A 281 -13.52 16.65 14.89
N ASP A 282 -13.65 17.97 15.11
CA ASP A 282 -14.27 18.92 14.17
C ASP A 282 -13.16 19.65 13.38
N PRO A 283 -12.99 19.37 12.08
CA PRO A 283 -11.92 19.97 11.30
C PRO A 283 -12.25 21.36 10.75
N ALA A 284 -13.49 21.84 10.91
CA ALA A 284 -13.95 23.06 10.25
C ALA A 284 -13.26 24.32 10.81
N ASN A 285 -12.74 25.16 9.91
CA ASN A 285 -12.02 26.37 10.28
C ASN A 285 -12.94 27.62 10.25
N PRO A 286 -13.21 28.27 11.39
CA PRO A 286 -14.10 29.44 11.46
C PRO A 286 -13.54 30.71 10.78
N ASP A 287 -12.23 30.78 10.52
CA ASP A 287 -11.58 31.91 9.83
C ASP A 287 -11.70 31.81 8.30
N ALA A 288 -12.05 30.62 7.80
CA ALA A 288 -12.08 30.31 6.38
C ALA A 288 -13.04 31.18 5.55
N PRO A 289 -14.24 31.60 6.00
CA PRO A 289 -15.15 32.40 5.17
C PRO A 289 -14.54 33.69 4.65
N ASP A 290 -13.79 34.39 5.52
CA ASP A 290 -13.16 35.66 5.16
C ASP A 290 -11.94 35.46 4.26
N ALA A 291 -11.17 34.40 4.53
CA ALA A 291 -10.03 34.00 3.71
C ALA A 291 -10.46 33.58 2.30
N ILE A 292 -11.49 32.73 2.18
CA ILE A 292 -12.07 32.29 0.90
C ILE A 292 -12.61 33.48 0.10
N ARG A 293 -13.32 34.42 0.74
CA ARG A 293 -13.81 35.63 0.07
C ARG A 293 -12.67 36.47 -0.51
N LYS A 294 -11.58 36.67 0.25
CA LYS A 294 -10.39 37.40 -0.22
C LYS A 294 -9.70 36.63 -1.34
N ALA A 295 -9.52 35.32 -1.19
CA ALA A 295 -8.90 34.46 -2.19
C ALA A 295 -9.64 34.51 -3.54
N ARG A 296 -10.99 34.51 -3.52
CA ARG A 296 -11.81 34.67 -4.73
C ARG A 296 -11.44 35.92 -5.53
N GLY A 297 -11.40 37.07 -4.85
CA GLY A 297 -11.05 38.35 -5.47
C GLY A 297 -9.61 38.37 -6.00
N LEU A 298 -8.68 37.75 -5.27
CA LEU A 298 -7.28 37.65 -5.69
C LEU A 298 -7.10 36.76 -6.92
N ILE A 299 -7.78 35.60 -6.98
CA ILE A 299 -7.73 34.70 -8.14
C ILE A 299 -8.26 35.41 -9.38
N PHE A 300 -9.40 36.09 -9.29
CA PHE A 300 -9.95 36.88 -10.40
C PHE A 300 -9.07 38.08 -10.79
N ALA A 301 -8.24 38.59 -9.88
CA ALA A 301 -7.24 39.62 -10.18
C ALA A 301 -5.90 39.05 -10.71
N GLY A 302 -5.80 37.73 -10.97
CA GLY A 302 -4.58 37.07 -11.42
C GLY A 302 -3.53 36.84 -10.33
N LYS A 303 -3.84 37.12 -9.06
CA LYS A 303 -2.94 37.07 -7.90
C LYS A 303 -2.97 35.72 -7.17
N ARG A 304 -2.76 34.63 -7.91
CA ARG A 304 -2.93 33.24 -7.42
C ARG A 304 -2.05 32.90 -6.21
N GLN A 305 -0.78 33.35 -6.21
CA GLN A 305 0.13 33.10 -5.08
C GLN A 305 -0.31 33.82 -3.80
N GLU A 306 -0.84 35.05 -3.91
CA GLU A 306 -1.40 35.78 -2.75
C GLU A 306 -2.65 35.05 -2.22
N ALA A 307 -3.49 34.52 -3.11
CA ALA A 307 -4.67 33.73 -2.73
C ALA A 307 -4.26 32.42 -2.00
N GLU A 308 -3.25 31.72 -2.52
CA GLU A 308 -2.67 30.52 -1.88
C GLU A 308 -2.14 30.77 -0.49
N LYS A 309 -1.42 31.86 -0.30
CA LYS A 309 -0.92 32.24 1.02
C LYS A 309 -2.08 32.45 2.01
N ILE A 310 -3.10 33.22 1.63
CA ILE A 310 -4.25 33.49 2.52
C ILE A 310 -5.01 32.20 2.86
N VAL A 311 -5.20 31.30 1.89
CA VAL A 311 -5.87 30.01 2.15
C VAL A 311 -5.03 29.12 3.05
N ALA A 312 -3.71 29.06 2.83
CA ALA A 312 -2.81 28.27 3.66
C ALA A 312 -2.79 28.74 5.13
N GLU A 313 -2.87 30.06 5.35
CA GLU A 313 -2.83 30.66 6.68
C GLU A 313 -4.18 30.56 7.42
N HIS A 314 -5.31 30.58 6.72
CA HIS A 314 -6.62 30.85 7.34
C HIS A 314 -7.78 29.96 6.88
N ALA A 315 -7.60 29.07 5.90
CA ALA A 315 -8.71 28.28 5.34
C ALA A 315 -8.41 26.78 5.20
N LEU A 316 -7.28 26.28 5.70
CA LEU A 316 -7.07 24.84 5.92
C LEU A 316 -7.85 24.38 7.16
N GLY A 317 -8.13 23.07 7.22
CA GLY A 317 -8.76 22.44 8.37
C GLY A 317 -7.91 22.54 9.63
N ILE A 318 -8.55 22.34 10.78
CA ILE A 318 -7.89 22.37 12.09
C ILE A 318 -8.05 20.98 12.73
N PRO A 319 -6.99 20.16 12.81
CA PRO A 319 -5.64 20.36 12.28
C PRO A 319 -5.57 20.28 10.73
N PRO A 320 -4.50 20.82 10.10
CA PRO A 320 -4.33 20.82 8.64
C PRO A 320 -3.81 19.49 8.08
N SER A 321 -3.95 18.39 8.83
CA SER A 321 -3.53 17.02 8.51
C SER A 321 -4.57 16.03 9.04
N MET A 322 -4.55 14.79 8.54
CA MET A 322 -5.51 13.74 8.93
C MET A 322 -4.88 12.63 9.76
N VAL A 323 -5.73 11.82 10.38
CA VAL A 323 -5.31 10.59 11.07
C VAL A 323 -4.97 9.49 10.05
N GLN A 324 -4.48 8.35 10.55
CA GLN A 324 -3.88 7.31 9.72
C GLN A 324 -4.40 5.93 10.08
N TYR A 325 -4.54 5.08 9.06
CA TYR A 325 -4.81 3.66 9.21
C TYR A 325 -3.60 2.90 9.75
N GLN A 326 -3.82 1.91 10.62
CA GLN A 326 -2.74 1.19 11.30
C GLN A 326 -2.97 -0.33 11.30
N THR A 327 -1.88 -1.09 11.31
CA THR A 327 -1.91 -2.56 11.40
C THR A 327 -2.45 -3.05 12.76
N LEU A 328 -2.91 -4.30 12.85
CA LEU A 328 -3.11 -4.99 14.14
C LEU A 328 -1.78 -5.57 14.66
N GLY A 329 -0.87 -5.92 13.75
CA GLY A 329 0.36 -6.67 14.03
C GLY A 329 0.43 -7.95 13.21
N SER A 330 1.05 -8.99 13.75
CA SER A 330 1.22 -10.29 13.12
C SER A 330 1.01 -11.42 14.12
N VAL A 331 0.48 -12.54 13.64
CA VAL A 331 0.64 -13.84 14.30
C VAL A 331 1.91 -14.48 13.75
N MET A 332 2.81 -14.85 14.65
CA MET A 332 4.05 -15.55 14.35
C MET A 332 3.90 -17.02 14.72
N LEU A 333 4.13 -17.92 13.77
CA LEU A 333 4.18 -19.37 14.04
C LEU A 333 5.62 -19.85 13.89
N ASP A 334 6.17 -20.40 14.95
CA ASP A 334 7.53 -20.91 15.02
C ASP A 334 7.51 -22.46 14.98
N PHE A 335 8.14 -23.02 13.95
CA PHE A 335 8.31 -24.45 13.69
C PHE A 335 9.78 -24.90 13.85
N THR A 336 10.59 -24.14 14.59
CA THR A 336 12.05 -24.35 14.66
C THR A 336 12.48 -25.61 15.39
N LYS A 337 11.56 -26.28 16.12
CA LYS A 337 11.78 -27.65 16.60
C LYS A 337 11.99 -28.66 15.48
N GLU A 338 11.54 -28.35 14.26
CA GLU A 338 11.65 -29.18 13.07
C GLU A 338 12.86 -28.79 12.17
N ARG A 339 13.91 -28.16 12.73
CA ARG A 339 15.12 -27.76 11.99
C ARG A 339 15.95 -28.97 11.52
N GLY A 340 16.65 -28.81 10.40
CA GLY A 340 17.80 -29.67 10.02
C GLY A 340 17.64 -30.54 8.78
N SER A 341 16.43 -30.72 8.25
CA SER A 341 16.19 -31.44 6.99
C SER A 341 15.98 -30.48 5.81
N PRO A 342 16.43 -30.84 4.58
CA PRO A 342 16.10 -30.10 3.37
C PRO A 342 14.58 -29.98 3.15
N VAL A 343 14.17 -28.90 2.50
CA VAL A 343 12.78 -28.65 2.10
C VAL A 343 12.66 -28.91 0.61
N THR A 344 11.70 -29.75 0.23
CA THR A 344 11.41 -30.08 -1.17
C THR A 344 9.93 -29.86 -1.46
N GLY A 345 9.57 -29.77 -2.74
CA GLY A 345 8.15 -29.69 -3.13
C GLY A 345 7.44 -28.43 -2.62
N TYR A 346 8.18 -27.36 -2.31
CA TYR A 346 7.58 -26.13 -1.78
C TYR A 346 6.68 -25.47 -2.83
N SER A 347 5.46 -25.10 -2.41
CA SER A 347 4.55 -24.25 -3.15
C SER A 347 3.70 -23.42 -2.18
N ARG A 348 3.46 -22.16 -2.53
CA ARG A 348 2.39 -21.36 -1.92
C ARG A 348 1.48 -20.79 -3.00
N SER A 349 0.20 -20.69 -2.70
CA SER A 349 -0.80 -20.22 -3.66
C SER A 349 -1.96 -19.50 -3.00
N LEU A 350 -2.61 -18.60 -3.74
CA LEU A 350 -3.91 -18.03 -3.41
C LEU A 350 -4.90 -18.47 -4.50
N ASP A 351 -5.88 -19.30 -4.13
CA ASP A 351 -7.00 -19.65 -4.98
C ASP A 351 -8.07 -18.55 -4.86
N LEU A 352 -8.27 -17.77 -5.93
CA LEU A 352 -9.22 -16.66 -5.94
C LEU A 352 -10.68 -17.12 -5.95
N ASP A 353 -10.96 -18.33 -6.41
CA ASP A 353 -12.31 -18.92 -6.38
C ASP A 353 -12.68 -19.44 -4.99
N ALA A 354 -11.70 -19.95 -4.25
CA ALA A 354 -11.89 -20.39 -2.88
C ALA A 354 -11.69 -19.26 -1.84
N ALA A 355 -10.95 -18.21 -2.19
CA ALA A 355 -10.39 -17.24 -1.24
C ALA A 355 -9.62 -17.93 -0.10
N ILE A 356 -8.75 -18.88 -0.45
CA ILE A 356 -7.91 -19.63 0.50
C ILE A 356 -6.46 -19.55 0.05
N ALA A 357 -5.60 -19.04 0.93
CA ALA A 357 -4.15 -19.13 0.78
C ALA A 357 -3.67 -20.50 1.28
N THR A 358 -2.85 -21.19 0.48
CA THR A 358 -2.31 -22.51 0.81
C THR A 358 -0.78 -22.49 0.74
N THR A 359 -0.11 -23.08 1.72
CA THR A 359 1.33 -23.36 1.69
C THR A 359 1.53 -24.87 1.84
N SER A 360 2.36 -25.49 1.01
CA SER A 360 2.66 -26.92 1.05
C SER A 360 4.14 -27.18 0.81
N PHE A 361 4.74 -28.11 1.56
CA PHE A 361 6.12 -28.55 1.37
C PHE A 361 6.39 -29.89 2.06
N THR A 362 7.46 -30.58 1.66
CA THR A 362 7.93 -31.80 2.31
C THR A 362 9.23 -31.55 3.04
N ARG A 363 9.29 -31.98 4.31
CA ARG A 363 10.49 -31.91 5.16
C ARG A 363 10.62 -33.19 5.97
N GLY A 364 11.80 -33.81 5.95
CA GLY A 364 12.05 -35.05 6.71
C GLY A 364 11.16 -36.22 6.31
N GLY A 365 10.65 -36.25 5.07
CA GLY A 365 9.70 -37.26 4.59
C GLY A 365 8.23 -37.02 4.97
N VAL A 366 7.91 -35.92 5.66
CA VAL A 366 6.55 -35.52 6.02
C VAL A 366 6.11 -34.36 5.14
N THR A 367 4.92 -34.44 4.56
CA THR A 367 4.30 -33.35 3.80
C THR A 367 3.42 -32.52 4.70
N TYR A 368 3.76 -31.23 4.81
CA TYR A 368 3.03 -30.24 5.57
C TYR A 368 2.15 -29.41 4.64
N LYS A 369 0.92 -29.13 5.08
CA LYS A 369 -0.01 -28.22 4.41
C LYS A 369 -0.57 -27.21 5.41
N ARG A 370 -0.68 -25.96 4.96
CA ARG A 370 -1.29 -24.85 5.69
C ARG A 370 -2.37 -24.22 4.84
N GLU A 371 -3.54 -23.96 5.39
CA GLU A 371 -4.63 -23.21 4.75
C GLU A 371 -4.99 -22.00 5.61
N VAL A 372 -5.07 -20.82 5.00
CA VAL A 372 -5.43 -19.55 5.67
C VAL A 372 -6.55 -18.85 4.92
N PHE A 373 -7.60 -18.46 5.63
CA PHE A 373 -8.68 -17.63 5.11
C PHE A 373 -9.34 -16.80 6.22
N SER A 374 -10.02 -15.71 5.84
CA SER A 374 -10.85 -14.91 6.75
C SER A 374 -12.31 -15.12 6.39
N SER A 375 -13.07 -15.76 7.28
CA SER A 375 -14.48 -16.06 7.04
C SER A 375 -15.34 -14.83 7.34
N ALA A 376 -16.07 -14.33 6.33
CA ALA A 376 -17.06 -13.27 6.50
C ALA A 376 -18.27 -13.69 7.36
N PRO A 377 -18.91 -14.86 7.16
CA PRO A 377 -20.04 -15.26 7.99
C PRO A 377 -19.67 -15.53 9.46
N ASP A 378 -18.40 -15.87 9.73
CA ASP A 378 -17.93 -16.26 11.07
C ASP A 378 -17.07 -15.20 11.77
N GLN A 379 -16.69 -14.13 11.06
CA GLN A 379 -15.87 -13.03 11.58
C GLN A 379 -14.54 -13.48 12.22
N VAL A 380 -13.90 -14.50 11.62
CA VAL A 380 -12.68 -15.14 12.16
C VAL A 380 -11.67 -15.44 11.05
N VAL A 381 -10.38 -15.26 11.36
CA VAL A 381 -9.28 -15.78 10.57
C VAL A 381 -8.99 -17.21 11.01
N VAL A 382 -8.97 -18.12 10.05
CA VAL A 382 -8.75 -19.55 10.27
C VAL A 382 -7.41 -19.93 9.67
N VAL A 383 -6.55 -20.54 10.48
CA VAL A 383 -5.25 -21.09 10.06
C VAL A 383 -5.24 -22.57 10.36
N ARG A 384 -5.40 -23.41 9.33
CA ARG A 384 -5.35 -24.87 9.44
C ARG A 384 -3.94 -25.36 9.14
N LEU A 385 -3.38 -26.17 10.04
CA LEU A 385 -2.09 -26.83 9.94
C LEU A 385 -2.33 -28.35 9.91
N SER A 386 -1.77 -29.04 8.92
CA SER A 386 -1.91 -30.49 8.77
C SER A 386 -0.65 -31.12 8.20
N ALA A 387 -0.41 -32.38 8.57
CA ALA A 387 0.66 -33.21 8.02
C ALA A 387 0.07 -34.50 7.44
N ASP A 388 0.77 -35.15 6.51
CA ASP A 388 0.41 -36.46 5.96
C ASP A 388 0.76 -37.64 6.89
N GLN A 389 1.38 -37.36 8.04
CA GLN A 389 1.69 -38.32 9.09
C GLN A 389 1.18 -37.83 10.45
N PRO A 390 0.60 -38.72 11.28
CA PRO A 390 0.09 -38.36 12.61
C PRO A 390 1.23 -37.94 13.54
N GLY A 391 0.91 -37.06 14.50
CA GLY A 391 1.85 -36.60 15.52
C GLY A 391 3.00 -35.72 15.01
N CYS A 392 2.91 -35.17 13.79
CA CYS A 392 3.98 -34.40 13.17
C CYS A 392 3.79 -32.88 13.22
N ILE A 393 2.73 -32.37 13.86
CA ILE A 393 2.49 -30.93 14.00
C ILE A 393 3.03 -30.41 15.34
N ASP A 394 4.13 -29.64 15.24
CA ASP A 394 4.77 -28.94 16.36
C ASP A 394 4.95 -27.45 16.02
N PHE A 395 4.33 -26.57 16.79
CA PHE A 395 4.53 -25.12 16.63
C PHE A 395 4.29 -24.34 17.92
N SER A 396 4.86 -23.14 18.01
CA SER A 396 4.41 -22.10 18.93
C SER A 396 3.83 -20.92 18.16
N ALA A 397 2.74 -20.34 18.67
CA ALA A 397 2.07 -19.16 18.16
C ALA A 397 2.20 -18.00 19.14
N SER A 398 2.62 -16.83 18.65
CA SER A 398 2.73 -15.59 19.43
C SER A 398 2.26 -14.37 18.64
N TRP A 399 2.04 -13.27 19.36
CA TRP A 399 1.75 -11.96 18.77
C TRP A 399 3.05 -11.16 18.58
N GLU A 400 3.16 -10.48 17.44
CA GLU A 400 4.15 -9.44 17.17
C GLU A 400 3.41 -8.17 16.72
N THR A 401 3.76 -6.99 17.25
CA THR A 401 3.01 -5.76 16.95
C THR A 401 3.90 -4.52 17.05
N PRO A 402 3.69 -3.47 16.21
CA PRO A 402 4.47 -2.24 16.26
C PRO A 402 3.99 -1.25 17.35
N PHE A 403 3.08 -1.67 18.23
CA PHE A 403 2.59 -0.87 19.35
C PHE A 403 3.34 -1.25 20.63
N ASP A 404 4.29 -0.41 21.03
CA ASP A 404 5.17 -0.66 22.19
C ASP A 404 4.38 -0.84 23.51
N ASP A 405 3.24 -0.15 23.64
CA ASP A 405 2.37 -0.21 24.82
C ASP A 405 1.34 -1.36 24.78
N ALA A 406 1.37 -2.20 23.73
CA ALA A 406 0.43 -3.31 23.64
C ALA A 406 0.81 -4.45 24.60
N VAL A 407 -0.21 -5.05 25.20
CA VAL A 407 -0.05 -6.10 26.21
C VAL A 407 -0.53 -7.43 25.63
N SER A 408 0.38 -8.40 25.59
CA SER A 408 0.08 -9.80 25.32
C SER A 408 -0.15 -10.56 26.64
N ALA A 409 -1.17 -11.40 26.69
CA ALA A 409 -1.48 -12.20 27.86
C ALA A 409 -2.22 -13.49 27.50
N PHE A 410 -1.84 -14.59 28.15
CA PHE A 410 -2.54 -15.87 28.08
C PHE A 410 -3.50 -16.03 29.26
N ASP A 411 -4.79 -16.27 28.98
CA ASP A 411 -5.80 -16.58 29.98
C ASP A 411 -6.86 -17.55 29.41
N GLY A 412 -7.26 -18.54 30.22
CA GLY A 412 -8.36 -19.44 29.86
C GLY A 412 -8.21 -20.21 28.53
N GLY A 413 -7.00 -20.48 28.05
CA GLY A 413 -6.77 -21.13 26.75
C GLY A 413 -6.68 -20.17 25.56
N VAL A 414 -6.80 -18.85 25.81
CA VAL A 414 -6.79 -17.80 24.79
C VAL A 414 -5.57 -16.91 24.98
N LEU A 415 -4.82 -16.68 23.92
CA LEU A 415 -3.75 -15.70 23.89
C LEU A 415 -4.26 -14.39 23.30
N THR A 416 -4.22 -13.34 24.10
CA THR A 416 -4.78 -12.04 23.75
C THR A 416 -3.71 -11.00 23.49
N LEU A 417 -4.03 -10.04 22.62
CA LEU A 417 -3.27 -8.81 22.40
C LEU A 417 -4.19 -7.62 22.64
N SER A 418 -3.81 -6.71 23.53
CA SER A 418 -4.62 -5.52 23.84
C SER A 418 -3.79 -4.27 23.58
N GLY A 419 -4.33 -3.31 22.85
CA GLY A 419 -3.61 -2.07 22.53
C GLY A 419 -4.53 -0.92 22.19
N LYS A 420 -3.90 0.19 21.79
CA LYS A 420 -4.61 1.39 21.34
C LYS A 420 -3.98 1.98 20.08
N GLY A 421 -4.80 2.65 19.28
CA GLY A 421 -4.34 3.47 18.18
C GLY A 421 -3.36 4.55 18.64
N SER A 422 -2.52 5.04 17.74
CA SER A 422 -1.55 6.10 18.05
C SER A 422 -2.22 7.46 18.24
N GLU A 423 -1.58 8.34 19.00
CA GLU A 423 -1.89 9.77 18.95
C GLU A 423 -1.60 10.32 17.55
N ALA A 424 -2.46 11.23 17.06
CA ALA A 424 -2.24 11.94 15.81
C ALA A 424 -2.82 13.35 15.89
N ASN A 425 -2.06 14.34 15.42
CA ASN A 425 -2.47 15.75 15.34
C ASN A 425 -3.01 16.32 16.68
N GLY A 426 -2.40 15.95 17.80
CA GLY A 426 -2.82 16.37 19.14
C GLY A 426 -4.11 15.70 19.64
N GLN A 427 -4.65 14.73 18.90
CA GLN A 427 -5.77 13.89 19.33
C GLN A 427 -5.21 12.59 19.91
N GLU A 428 -5.60 12.24 21.15
CA GLU A 428 -5.27 10.94 21.75
C GLU A 428 -5.77 9.82 20.81
N GLY A 429 -4.98 8.76 20.66
CA GLY A 429 -5.47 7.56 19.99
C GLY A 429 -6.63 6.95 20.75
N ALA A 430 -7.85 7.11 20.24
CA ALA A 430 -9.10 6.77 20.92
C ALA A 430 -9.56 5.33 20.63
N ILE A 431 -9.08 4.73 19.54
CA ILE A 431 -9.35 3.33 19.23
C ILE A 431 -8.62 2.44 20.24
N ARG A 432 -9.38 1.57 20.89
CA ARG A 432 -8.90 0.46 21.72
C ARG A 432 -9.20 -0.82 20.95
N PHE A 433 -8.21 -1.71 20.84
CA PHE A 433 -8.36 -2.96 20.11
C PHE A 433 -7.99 -4.16 20.97
N LYS A 434 -8.60 -5.30 20.64
CA LYS A 434 -8.35 -6.60 21.26
C LYS A 434 -8.24 -7.67 20.17
N GLY A 435 -7.06 -8.23 20.02
CA GLY A 435 -6.84 -9.49 19.30
C GLY A 435 -6.99 -10.67 20.26
N MET A 436 -7.59 -11.76 19.79
CA MET A 436 -7.67 -13.02 20.54
C MET A 436 -7.36 -14.20 19.62
N MET A 437 -6.57 -15.14 20.11
CA MET A 437 -6.31 -16.38 19.39
C MET A 437 -6.36 -17.62 20.27
N GLN A 438 -6.87 -18.72 19.71
CA GLN A 438 -6.97 -20.01 20.37
C GLN A 438 -6.65 -21.13 19.38
N ALA A 439 -5.90 -22.14 19.83
CA ALA A 439 -5.57 -23.32 19.04
C ALA A 439 -6.47 -24.50 19.41
N ILE A 440 -7.11 -25.10 18.41
CA ILE A 440 -7.85 -26.35 18.50
C ILE A 440 -6.98 -27.42 17.85
N HIS A 441 -6.69 -28.51 18.56
CA HIS A 441 -5.76 -29.54 18.08
C HIS A 441 -6.41 -30.92 18.08
N GLU A 442 -6.01 -31.75 17.11
CA GLU A 442 -6.39 -33.16 16.99
C GLU A 442 -5.14 -33.99 17.34
N GLY A 443 -5.20 -34.78 18.43
CA GLY A 443 -4.01 -35.43 18.98
C GLY A 443 -3.05 -34.45 19.65
N GLY A 444 -1.91 -34.93 20.15
CA GLY A 444 -0.88 -34.08 20.77
C GLY A 444 -1.30 -33.37 22.06
N VAL A 445 -0.52 -32.36 22.44
CA VAL A 445 -0.72 -31.57 23.66
C VAL A 445 -0.58 -30.07 23.41
N LEU A 446 -1.48 -29.29 24.02
CA LEU A 446 -1.40 -27.84 24.11
C LEU A 446 -0.68 -27.42 25.40
N ARG A 447 0.26 -26.49 25.28
CA ARG A 447 0.92 -25.82 26.41
C ARG A 447 0.88 -24.32 26.21
N SER A 448 0.90 -23.59 27.30
CA SER A 448 1.03 -22.13 27.29
C SER A 448 2.34 -21.73 27.94
N ASP A 449 3.01 -20.76 27.35
CA ASP A 449 4.17 -20.09 27.93
C ASP A 449 3.95 -18.59 27.84
N GLY A 450 3.33 -18.00 28.87
CA GLY A 450 3.11 -16.55 29.07
C GLY A 450 2.58 -15.78 27.85
N ASN A 451 3.46 -15.53 26.88
CA ASN A 451 3.24 -14.77 25.65
C ASN A 451 3.06 -15.64 24.39
N ALA A 452 3.03 -16.97 24.52
CA ALA A 452 2.90 -17.92 23.41
C ALA A 452 2.02 -19.13 23.77
N ILE A 453 1.37 -19.71 22.76
CA ILE A 453 0.68 -21.01 22.82
C ILE A 453 1.49 -22.01 22.00
N SER A 454 1.77 -23.19 22.54
CA SER A 454 2.52 -24.25 21.86
C SER A 454 1.66 -25.50 21.70
N VAL A 455 1.62 -26.05 20.49
CA VAL A 455 1.07 -27.38 20.19
C VAL A 455 2.24 -28.30 19.88
N SER A 456 2.24 -29.49 20.46
CA SER A 456 3.27 -30.50 20.21
C SER A 456 2.68 -31.88 19.94
N GLY A 457 3.23 -32.56 18.93
CA GLY A 457 2.85 -33.92 18.57
C GLY A 457 1.40 -34.08 18.14
N ALA A 458 0.80 -33.07 17.49
CA ALA A 458 -0.57 -33.14 16.99
C ALA A 458 -0.63 -33.75 15.58
N ASP A 459 -1.77 -34.32 15.21
CA ASP A 459 -2.06 -34.77 13.85
C ASP A 459 -2.41 -33.58 12.96
N SER A 460 -3.16 -32.64 13.53
CA SER A 460 -3.51 -31.37 12.91
C SER A 460 -3.88 -30.33 13.96
N ALA A 461 -3.86 -29.05 13.56
CA ALA A 461 -4.28 -27.96 14.42
C ALA A 461 -4.99 -26.86 13.62
N THR A 462 -5.97 -26.22 14.22
CA THR A 462 -6.66 -25.03 13.71
C THR A 462 -6.47 -23.90 14.69
N LEU A 463 -5.73 -22.85 14.28
CA LEU A 463 -5.64 -21.61 15.03
C LEU A 463 -6.75 -20.67 14.54
N LEU A 464 -7.58 -20.22 15.47
CA LEU A 464 -8.65 -19.26 15.24
C LEU A 464 -8.22 -17.91 15.80
N VAL A 465 -8.30 -16.86 14.98
CA VAL A 465 -7.86 -15.51 15.33
C VAL A 465 -8.98 -14.51 15.06
N THR A 466 -9.30 -13.70 16.07
CA THR A 466 -10.35 -12.69 16.00
C THR A 466 -9.82 -11.34 16.48
N SER A 467 -10.52 -10.27 16.08
CA SER A 467 -10.24 -8.90 16.49
C SER A 467 -11.54 -8.18 16.80
N GLY A 468 -11.51 -7.28 17.77
CA GLY A 468 -12.55 -6.29 18.03
C GLY A 468 -11.95 -4.94 18.40
N THR A 469 -12.64 -3.87 18.01
CA THR A 469 -12.35 -2.50 18.44
C THR A 469 -13.56 -1.89 19.16
N ASN A 470 -13.35 -0.74 19.81
CA ASN A 470 -14.43 0.04 20.44
C ASN A 470 -15.21 0.89 19.42
N PHE A 471 -14.86 0.87 18.13
CA PHE A 471 -15.51 1.67 17.10
C PHE A 471 -16.92 1.18 16.79
N VAL A 472 -17.91 2.05 16.89
CA VAL A 472 -19.28 1.81 16.39
C VAL A 472 -19.53 2.65 15.13
N ARG A 473 -19.18 3.93 15.18
CA ARG A 473 -19.19 4.87 14.07
C ARG A 473 -18.28 6.06 14.40
N PHE A 474 -18.12 7.00 13.46
CA PHE A 474 -17.17 8.11 13.55
C PHE A 474 -17.29 9.01 14.80
N ASN A 475 -18.41 8.99 15.52
CA ASN A 475 -18.63 9.73 16.76
C ASN A 475 -19.14 8.87 17.93
N ASP A 476 -18.98 7.54 17.84
CA ASP A 476 -19.40 6.60 18.87
C ASP A 476 -18.36 5.50 19.05
N LEU A 477 -17.76 5.48 20.24
CA LEU A 477 -16.73 4.54 20.67
C LEU A 477 -17.21 3.66 21.85
N SER A 478 -18.52 3.45 21.98
CA SER A 478 -19.14 2.78 23.13
C SER A 478 -19.00 1.25 23.14
N ALA A 479 -18.49 0.64 22.07
CA ALA A 479 -18.36 -0.80 22.03
C ALA A 479 -17.23 -1.30 22.93
N ASP A 480 -17.40 -2.52 23.45
CA ASP A 480 -16.34 -3.24 24.16
C ASP A 480 -15.54 -4.11 23.16
N PRO A 481 -14.24 -3.81 22.93
CA PRO A 481 -13.37 -4.59 22.06
C PRO A 481 -13.29 -6.07 22.47
N SER A 482 -13.22 -6.35 23.77
CA SER A 482 -13.06 -7.70 24.31
C SER A 482 -14.33 -8.51 24.14
N ALA A 483 -15.50 -7.91 24.35
CA ALA A 483 -16.77 -8.57 24.14
C ALA A 483 -17.01 -8.92 22.66
N ARG A 484 -16.55 -8.07 21.72
CA ARG A 484 -16.65 -8.34 20.27
C ARG A 484 -15.75 -9.51 19.86
N ALA A 485 -14.45 -9.41 20.10
CA ALA A 485 -13.50 -10.47 19.77
C ALA A 485 -13.88 -11.81 20.44
N GLY A 486 -14.28 -11.76 21.72
CA GLY A 486 -14.66 -12.95 22.47
C GLY A 486 -15.92 -13.65 21.97
N ARG A 487 -16.93 -12.91 21.47
CA ARG A 487 -18.14 -13.51 20.88
C ARG A 487 -17.83 -14.25 19.58
N ASP A 488 -17.04 -13.63 18.70
CA ASP A 488 -16.64 -14.21 17.42
C ASP A 488 -15.80 -15.47 17.68
N LEU A 489 -14.82 -15.38 18.60
CA LEU A 489 -13.94 -16.50 18.93
C LEU A 489 -14.71 -17.68 19.52
N LYS A 490 -15.62 -17.41 20.47
CA LYS A 490 -16.43 -18.45 21.09
C LYS A 490 -17.25 -19.22 20.03
N THR A 491 -17.92 -18.48 19.15
CA THR A 491 -18.75 -19.07 18.08
C THR A 491 -17.90 -19.91 17.11
N ALA A 492 -16.71 -19.40 16.75
CA ALA A 492 -15.79 -20.12 15.89
C ALA A 492 -15.24 -21.40 16.57
N CYS A 493 -14.93 -21.37 17.86
CA CYS A 493 -14.45 -22.54 18.61
C CYS A 493 -15.48 -23.67 18.75
N GLU A 494 -16.77 -23.33 18.68
CA GLU A 494 -17.88 -24.30 18.70
C GLU A 494 -18.18 -24.88 17.30
N THR A 495 -17.53 -24.39 16.26
CA THR A 495 -17.73 -24.81 14.86
C THR A 495 -16.55 -25.68 14.38
N SER A 496 -16.83 -26.77 13.66
CA SER A 496 -15.78 -27.58 13.02
C SER A 496 -15.05 -26.80 11.92
N TYR A 497 -13.78 -27.14 11.67
CA TYR A 497 -13.02 -26.57 10.54
C TYR A 497 -13.73 -26.77 9.20
N GLY A 498 -14.33 -27.95 8.98
CA GLY A 498 -15.06 -28.27 7.75
C GLY A 498 -16.23 -27.32 7.52
N ASP A 499 -17.00 -27.02 8.56
CA ASP A 499 -18.16 -26.12 8.47
C ASP A 499 -17.73 -24.66 8.31
N LEU A 500 -16.70 -24.20 9.04
CA LEU A 500 -16.11 -22.86 8.85
C LEU A 500 -15.66 -22.66 7.40
N ARG A 501 -14.93 -23.65 6.85
CA ARG A 501 -14.46 -23.63 5.47
C ARG A 501 -15.61 -23.62 4.47
N GLN A 502 -16.65 -24.44 4.68
CA GLN A 502 -17.78 -24.51 3.77
C GLN A 502 -18.59 -23.20 3.75
N ARG A 503 -18.89 -22.62 4.93
CA ARG A 503 -19.58 -21.33 5.03
C ARG A 503 -18.80 -20.19 4.38
N HIS A 504 -17.48 -20.17 4.57
CA HIS A 504 -16.57 -19.25 3.87
C HIS A 504 -16.69 -19.38 2.35
N LEU A 505 -16.54 -20.60 1.82
CA LEU A 505 -16.63 -20.88 0.39
C LEU A 505 -17.97 -20.44 -0.19
N ASP A 506 -19.08 -20.75 0.48
CA ASP A 506 -20.42 -20.41 0.02
C ASP A 506 -20.63 -18.89 -0.01
N SER A 507 -20.19 -18.17 1.02
CA SER A 507 -20.25 -16.71 1.06
C SER A 507 -19.41 -16.08 -0.05
N HIS A 508 -18.17 -16.52 -0.25
CA HIS A 508 -17.25 -15.95 -1.23
C HIS A 508 -17.69 -16.25 -2.67
N ARG A 509 -17.94 -17.52 -2.98
CA ARG A 509 -18.29 -17.97 -4.34
C ARG A 509 -19.60 -17.40 -4.84
N ARG A 510 -20.54 -17.06 -3.93
CA ARG A 510 -21.79 -16.36 -4.28
C ARG A 510 -21.53 -15.00 -4.96
N LEU A 511 -20.44 -14.33 -4.60
CA LEU A 511 -20.01 -13.07 -5.21
C LEU A 511 -19.02 -13.33 -6.35
N PHE A 512 -17.96 -14.09 -6.08
CA PHE A 512 -16.85 -14.25 -7.01
C PHE A 512 -17.28 -14.93 -8.32
N ARG A 513 -18.09 -15.99 -8.27
CA ARG A 513 -18.48 -16.75 -9.49
C ARG A 513 -19.50 -16.07 -10.38
N ARG A 514 -19.96 -14.86 -10.06
CA ARG A 514 -20.90 -14.07 -10.89
C ARG A 514 -20.32 -13.65 -12.24
N VAL A 515 -18.99 -13.49 -12.32
CA VAL A 515 -18.29 -13.09 -13.55
C VAL A 515 -17.12 -14.03 -13.84
N SER A 516 -16.99 -14.42 -15.09
CA SER A 516 -15.87 -15.18 -15.63
C SER A 516 -15.29 -14.43 -16.83
N LEU A 517 -13.96 -14.41 -16.94
CA LEU A 517 -13.23 -13.92 -18.10
C LEU A 517 -12.19 -14.98 -18.43
N ASP A 518 -12.27 -15.54 -19.64
CA ASP A 518 -11.34 -16.55 -20.13
C ASP A 518 -10.60 -16.00 -21.34
N LEU A 519 -9.27 -15.96 -21.24
CA LEU A 519 -8.36 -15.52 -22.29
C LEU A 519 -7.35 -16.64 -22.58
N PRO A 520 -6.83 -16.75 -23.82
CA PRO A 520 -5.97 -17.85 -24.21
C PRO A 520 -4.79 -18.06 -23.26
N ARG A 521 -4.55 -19.33 -22.96
CA ARG A 521 -3.38 -19.77 -22.19
C ARG A 521 -2.25 -20.14 -23.13
N THR A 522 -1.02 -19.90 -22.67
CA THR A 522 0.21 -20.22 -23.36
C THR A 522 1.13 -21.03 -22.43
N PRO A 523 2.29 -21.52 -22.87
CA PRO A 523 3.28 -22.10 -21.97
C PRO A 523 3.74 -21.14 -20.85
N ALA A 524 3.67 -19.82 -21.06
CA ALA A 524 3.99 -18.85 -20.02
C ALA A 524 2.96 -18.85 -18.89
N SER A 525 1.68 -19.14 -19.18
CA SER A 525 0.59 -19.19 -18.20
C SER A 525 0.79 -20.25 -17.11
N ALA A 526 1.63 -21.27 -17.36
CA ALA A 526 1.94 -22.33 -16.41
C ALA A 526 3.05 -21.95 -15.41
N LYS A 527 3.71 -20.80 -15.57
CA LYS A 527 4.79 -20.36 -14.68
C LYS A 527 4.25 -19.77 -13.36
N PRO A 528 5.09 -19.69 -12.31
CA PRO A 528 4.78 -18.90 -11.11
C PRO A 528 4.39 -17.46 -11.44
N THR A 529 3.49 -16.88 -10.64
CA THR A 529 2.91 -15.55 -10.92
C THR A 529 3.95 -14.45 -11.03
N ASP A 530 4.99 -14.48 -10.19
CA ASP A 530 6.12 -13.55 -10.24
C ASP A 530 6.94 -13.67 -11.54
N GLU A 531 7.15 -14.89 -12.04
CA GLU A 531 7.80 -15.13 -13.33
C GLU A 531 6.93 -14.68 -14.52
N ARG A 532 5.61 -14.85 -14.42
CA ARG A 532 4.65 -14.38 -15.43
C ARG A 532 4.71 -12.86 -15.58
N ILE A 533 4.66 -12.12 -14.46
CA ILE A 533 4.75 -10.66 -14.44
C ILE A 533 6.09 -10.18 -15.01
N ARG A 534 7.22 -10.77 -14.57
CA ARG A 534 8.56 -10.38 -15.03
C ARG A 534 8.74 -10.55 -16.54
N GLY A 535 8.09 -11.57 -17.12
CA GLY A 535 8.16 -11.89 -18.54
C GLY A 535 7.01 -11.33 -19.39
N PHE A 536 6.08 -10.55 -18.84
CA PHE A 536 4.85 -10.18 -19.54
C PHE A 536 5.09 -9.20 -20.69
N THR A 537 4.56 -9.53 -21.87
CA THR A 537 4.61 -8.68 -23.07
C THR A 537 3.22 -8.38 -23.62
N GLY A 538 2.15 -8.77 -22.92
CA GLY A 538 0.77 -8.76 -23.43
C GLY A 538 0.43 -10.01 -24.24
N GLU A 539 1.12 -10.21 -25.36
CA GLU A 539 0.81 -11.28 -26.33
C GLU A 539 1.21 -12.67 -25.83
N ASN A 540 2.25 -12.76 -25.00
CA ASN A 540 2.81 -14.03 -24.58
C ASN A 540 2.03 -14.72 -23.46
N ASP A 541 1.14 -14.02 -22.74
CA ASP A 541 0.30 -14.60 -21.68
C ASP A 541 -1.01 -13.81 -21.46
N PRO A 542 -1.97 -13.83 -22.40
CA PRO A 542 -3.25 -13.13 -22.24
C PRO A 542 -4.02 -13.53 -20.97
N SER A 543 -3.84 -14.76 -20.50
CA SER A 543 -4.46 -15.23 -19.26
C SER A 543 -3.96 -14.51 -17.99
N LEU A 544 -2.83 -13.77 -18.03
CA LEU A 544 -2.39 -12.94 -16.90
C LEU A 544 -3.30 -11.73 -16.73
N ALA A 545 -3.78 -11.12 -17.83
CA ALA A 545 -4.77 -10.06 -17.78
C ALA A 545 -6.10 -10.56 -17.20
N ALA A 546 -6.55 -11.76 -17.58
CA ALA A 546 -7.74 -12.38 -17.00
C ALA A 546 -7.57 -12.69 -15.49
N LEU A 547 -6.39 -13.16 -15.08
CA LEU A 547 -6.06 -13.39 -13.67
C LEU A 547 -6.09 -12.07 -12.89
N HIS A 548 -5.50 -10.99 -13.42
CA HIS A 548 -5.49 -9.68 -12.78
C HIS A 548 -6.91 -9.09 -12.65
N PHE A 549 -7.73 -9.20 -13.70
CA PHE A 549 -9.15 -8.80 -13.63
C PHE A 549 -9.89 -9.53 -12.50
N GLN A 550 -9.72 -10.85 -12.40
CA GLN A 550 -10.32 -11.60 -11.30
C GLN A 550 -9.72 -11.26 -9.93
N PHE A 551 -8.44 -10.90 -9.89
CA PHE A 551 -7.79 -10.45 -8.67
C PHE A 551 -8.38 -9.15 -8.14
N GLY A 552 -8.66 -8.15 -9.00
CA GLY A 552 -9.35 -6.93 -8.56
C GLY A 552 -10.75 -7.19 -7.99
N ARG A 553 -11.53 -8.10 -8.60
CA ARG A 553 -12.82 -8.55 -8.03
C ARG A 553 -12.64 -9.26 -6.68
N TYR A 554 -11.66 -10.14 -6.58
CA TYR A 554 -11.29 -10.80 -5.32
C TYR A 554 -10.93 -9.79 -4.22
N LEU A 555 -10.12 -8.78 -4.55
CA LEU A 555 -9.70 -7.74 -3.61
C LEU A 555 -10.91 -6.99 -3.08
N LEU A 556 -11.84 -6.57 -3.95
CA LEU A 556 -13.02 -5.81 -3.52
C LEU A 556 -13.92 -6.64 -2.58
N ILE A 557 -14.14 -7.93 -2.89
CA ILE A 557 -14.87 -8.85 -2.00
C ILE A 557 -14.16 -9.00 -0.66
N SER A 558 -12.83 -8.95 -0.65
CA SER A 558 -12.01 -9.21 0.53
C SER A 558 -11.79 -7.99 1.43
N CYS A 559 -11.96 -6.76 0.92
CA CYS A 559 -11.78 -5.52 1.69
C CYS A 559 -13.00 -4.60 1.75
N SER A 560 -14.10 -4.92 1.07
CA SER A 560 -15.34 -4.15 1.17
C SER A 560 -16.57 -5.04 1.13
N ARG A 561 -17.14 -5.27 2.30
CA ARG A 561 -18.37 -6.04 2.50
C ARG A 561 -19.36 -5.22 3.32
N PRO A 562 -20.68 -5.49 3.22
CA PRO A 562 -21.66 -4.86 4.09
C PRO A 562 -21.21 -4.87 5.56
N ASP A 563 -21.54 -3.80 6.28
CA ASP A 563 -21.17 -3.54 7.68
C ASP A 563 -19.67 -3.32 7.98
N CYS A 564 -18.80 -3.26 6.96
CA CYS A 564 -17.37 -2.91 7.10
C CYS A 564 -17.12 -1.42 6.73
N GLN A 565 -15.90 -0.93 6.94
CA GLN A 565 -15.43 0.33 6.35
C GLN A 565 -15.17 0.16 4.84
N PRO A 566 -15.20 1.26 4.05
CA PRO A 566 -14.83 1.18 2.64
C PRO A 566 -13.35 0.90 2.47
N ALA A 567 -13.00 0.39 1.28
CA ALA A 567 -11.64 0.15 0.85
C ALA A 567 -10.86 1.47 0.85
N ASN A 568 -9.82 1.56 1.67
CA ASN A 568 -8.92 2.71 1.73
C ASN A 568 -7.83 2.64 0.63
N LEU A 569 -6.84 3.52 0.67
CA LEU A 569 -5.71 3.55 -0.29
C LEU A 569 -4.97 2.20 -0.45
N GLN A 570 -5.06 1.31 0.53
CA GLN A 570 -4.44 -0.02 0.53
C GLN A 570 -5.50 -1.14 0.67
N GLY A 571 -6.76 -0.82 0.40
CA GLY A 571 -7.93 -1.67 0.63
C GLY A 571 -8.21 -1.79 2.11
N MET A 572 -7.49 -2.71 2.74
CA MET A 572 -7.40 -2.86 4.19
C MET A 572 -6.02 -3.41 4.64
N TRP A 573 -5.09 -3.64 3.70
CA TRP A 573 -3.84 -4.34 3.96
C TRP A 573 -2.71 -3.35 4.18
N ASN A 574 -2.20 -3.29 5.41
CA ASN A 574 -1.14 -2.38 5.81
C ASN A 574 -0.39 -2.97 7.01
N ASP A 575 0.93 -3.12 6.90
CA ASP A 575 1.79 -3.60 7.98
C ASP A 575 2.41 -2.47 8.83
N ALA A 576 2.20 -1.21 8.45
CA ALA A 576 2.80 -0.07 9.12
C ALA A 576 1.87 0.54 10.19
N ARG A 577 2.48 1.20 11.17
CA ARG A 577 1.79 2.13 12.07
C ARG A 577 1.56 3.50 11.43
N THR A 578 2.32 3.81 10.37
CA THR A 578 2.27 5.03 9.58
C THR A 578 2.21 4.63 8.11
N ALA A 579 0.99 4.40 7.61
CA ALA A 579 0.76 4.00 6.23
C ALA A 579 1.15 5.09 5.22
N ALA A 580 1.46 4.70 3.97
CA ALA A 580 1.72 5.65 2.88
C ALA A 580 0.49 6.53 2.66
N TRP A 581 0.69 7.85 2.63
CA TRP A 581 -0.37 8.86 2.64
C TRP A 581 -1.42 8.66 3.76
N GLY A 582 -1.05 7.98 4.85
CA GLY A 582 -1.92 7.67 5.97
C GLY A 582 -2.89 6.51 5.75
N GLY A 583 -2.86 5.82 4.60
CA GLY A 583 -3.84 4.77 4.30
C GLY A 583 -5.28 5.30 4.37
N LYS A 584 -5.46 6.59 4.07
CA LYS A 584 -6.72 7.35 4.25
C LYS A 584 -7.68 7.10 3.09
N TYR A 585 -8.74 7.89 3.02
CA TYR A 585 -9.61 7.97 1.85
C TYR A 585 -9.25 9.24 1.07
N THR A 586 -8.45 9.08 0.01
CA THR A 586 -8.21 10.17 -0.95
C THR A 586 -9.30 10.15 -1.99
N VAL A 587 -10.08 11.23 -2.05
CA VAL A 587 -11.37 11.31 -2.75
C VAL A 587 -11.31 12.33 -3.88
N ASN A 588 -10.14 12.46 -4.51
CA ASN A 588 -9.92 13.23 -5.72
C ASN A 588 -9.53 12.33 -6.92
N ILE A 589 -9.66 11.00 -6.75
CA ILE A 589 -9.52 9.94 -7.76
C ILE A 589 -9.51 8.55 -7.10
N ASN A 590 -8.74 8.36 -6.01
CA ASN A 590 -8.35 7.03 -5.54
C ASN A 590 -9.54 6.23 -4.95
N THR A 591 -10.28 6.83 -4.04
CA THR A 591 -11.44 6.18 -3.41
C THR A 591 -12.54 5.95 -4.42
N GLU A 592 -12.74 6.86 -5.37
CA GLU A 592 -13.67 6.68 -6.48
C GLU A 592 -13.25 5.49 -7.35
N MET A 593 -11.96 5.42 -7.71
CA MET A 593 -11.38 4.34 -8.51
C MET A 593 -11.53 2.98 -7.85
N ASN A 594 -11.45 2.90 -6.52
CA ASN A 594 -11.69 1.67 -5.78
C ASN A 594 -13.05 1.04 -6.10
N TYR A 595 -14.05 1.87 -6.41
CA TYR A 595 -15.44 1.43 -6.59
C TYR A 595 -15.94 1.46 -8.03
N TRP A 596 -15.14 1.93 -9.01
CA TRP A 596 -15.49 1.79 -10.42
C TRP A 596 -15.87 0.36 -10.85
N PRO A 597 -15.17 -0.71 -10.41
CA PRO A 597 -15.57 -2.06 -10.81
C PRO A 597 -16.81 -2.58 -10.08
N ALA A 598 -17.30 -1.95 -9.00
CA ALA A 598 -18.29 -2.55 -8.11
C ALA A 598 -19.59 -2.94 -8.84
N GLU A 599 -20.20 -2.00 -9.57
CA GLU A 599 -21.44 -2.27 -10.29
C GLU A 599 -21.21 -3.09 -11.55
N MET A 600 -20.27 -2.67 -12.40
CA MET A 600 -20.04 -3.28 -13.71
C MET A 600 -19.49 -4.71 -13.65
N THR A 601 -18.82 -5.10 -12.55
CA THR A 601 -18.33 -6.47 -12.33
C THR A 601 -19.23 -7.30 -11.40
N ASN A 602 -20.46 -6.83 -11.18
CA ASN A 602 -21.53 -7.54 -10.46
C ASN A 602 -21.20 -7.81 -8.97
N LEU A 603 -20.72 -6.78 -8.30
CA LEU A 603 -20.35 -6.74 -6.87
C LEU A 603 -21.02 -5.56 -6.15
N SER A 604 -22.26 -5.21 -6.53
CA SER A 604 -22.99 -4.05 -5.99
C SER A 604 -23.05 -4.01 -4.46
N GLU A 605 -23.16 -5.17 -3.80
CA GLU A 605 -23.18 -5.24 -2.33
C GLU A 605 -21.85 -4.81 -1.70
N CYS A 606 -20.74 -4.90 -2.43
CA CYS A 606 -19.43 -4.41 -1.97
C CYS A 606 -19.33 -2.89 -1.99
N ALA A 607 -20.24 -2.15 -2.66
CA ALA A 607 -20.25 -0.69 -2.66
C ALA A 607 -20.96 -0.08 -1.44
N GLU A 608 -21.69 -0.88 -0.66
CA GLU A 608 -22.44 -0.40 0.51
C GLU A 608 -21.59 0.35 1.55
N PRO A 609 -20.36 -0.08 1.89
CA PRO A 609 -19.47 0.68 2.76
C PRO A 609 -19.13 2.09 2.24
N LEU A 610 -18.98 2.26 0.92
CA LEU A 610 -18.79 3.58 0.32
C LEU A 610 -20.05 4.43 0.54
N PHE A 611 -21.23 3.87 0.31
CA PHE A 611 -22.48 4.61 0.50
C PHE A 611 -22.65 5.06 1.95
N GLN A 612 -22.25 4.22 2.92
CA GLN A 612 -22.25 4.60 4.32
C GLN A 612 -21.23 5.72 4.63
N LEU A 613 -20.02 5.66 4.05
CA LEU A 613 -19.07 6.77 4.13
C LEU A 613 -19.69 8.07 3.61
N VAL A 614 -20.34 8.03 2.43
CA VAL A 614 -20.98 9.21 1.84
C VAL A 614 -22.11 9.74 2.72
N ARG A 615 -22.93 8.87 3.33
CA ARG A 615 -23.96 9.26 4.31
C ARG A 615 -23.34 10.01 5.49
N ASP A 616 -22.26 9.49 6.06
CA ASP A 616 -21.61 10.08 7.22
C ASP A 616 -20.95 11.43 6.89
N ILE A 617 -20.17 11.51 5.80
CA ILE A 617 -19.53 12.77 5.39
C ILE A 617 -20.55 13.79 4.90
N SER A 618 -21.75 13.38 4.43
CA SER A 618 -22.83 14.32 4.15
C SER A 618 -23.41 14.95 5.41
N THR A 619 -23.20 14.33 6.56
CA THR A 619 -23.58 14.88 7.87
C THR A 619 -22.48 15.79 8.41
N THR A 620 -21.24 15.32 8.48
CA THR A 620 -20.11 16.14 8.97
C THR A 620 -19.77 17.28 8.02
N GLY A 621 -19.92 17.07 6.71
CA GLY A 621 -19.70 18.08 5.66
C GLY A 621 -20.67 19.26 5.69
N ARG A 622 -21.85 19.13 6.34
CA ARG A 622 -22.74 20.28 6.60
C ARG A 622 -22.08 21.28 7.53
N ARG A 623 -21.39 20.79 8.56
CA ARG A 623 -20.64 21.64 9.50
C ARG A 623 -19.53 22.40 8.79
N THR A 624 -18.82 21.74 7.89
CA THR A 624 -17.78 22.35 7.04
C THR A 624 -18.37 23.39 6.09
N ALA A 625 -19.48 23.08 5.39
CA ALA A 625 -20.17 24.03 4.49
C ALA A 625 -20.65 25.28 5.25
N GLU A 626 -21.34 25.10 6.38
CA GLU A 626 -21.85 26.19 7.21
C GLU A 626 -20.71 27.06 7.78
N THR A 627 -19.66 26.43 8.29
CA THR A 627 -18.60 27.13 9.03
C THR A 627 -17.63 27.82 8.09
N MET A 628 -17.21 27.15 7.01
CA MET A 628 -16.14 27.63 6.12
C MET A 628 -16.67 28.41 4.91
N TYR A 629 -17.85 28.06 4.40
CA TYR A 629 -18.40 28.65 3.17
C TYR A 629 -19.64 29.52 3.40
N ARG A 630 -20.31 29.38 4.56
CA ARG A 630 -21.61 30.03 4.88
C ARG A 630 -22.72 29.66 3.88
N THR A 631 -22.72 28.41 3.45
CA THR A 631 -23.68 27.88 2.46
C THR A 631 -24.58 26.83 3.08
N ARG A 632 -25.70 26.52 2.40
CA ARG A 632 -26.45 25.29 2.64
C ARG A 632 -25.70 24.08 2.07
N GLY A 633 -26.30 22.90 2.20
CA GLY A 633 -25.74 21.67 1.67
C GLY A 633 -24.58 21.13 2.50
N TRP A 634 -23.71 20.36 1.87
CA TRP A 634 -22.53 19.76 2.49
C TRP A 634 -21.36 19.71 1.52
N VAL A 635 -20.13 19.68 2.05
CA VAL A 635 -18.90 19.63 1.26
C VAL A 635 -17.89 18.68 1.90
N CYS A 636 -17.12 17.99 1.06
CA CYS A 636 -15.90 17.28 1.43
C CYS A 636 -14.81 17.60 0.40
N HIS A 637 -13.58 17.82 0.87
CA HIS A 637 -12.44 18.16 0.02
C HIS A 637 -11.70 16.89 -0.45
N HIS A 638 -10.41 16.97 -0.78
CA HIS A 638 -9.66 15.88 -1.42
C HIS A 638 -9.37 14.65 -0.54
N ASN A 639 -9.61 14.72 0.77
CA ASN A 639 -9.41 13.58 1.68
C ASN A 639 -10.49 13.50 2.76
N THR A 640 -10.68 12.28 3.28
CA THR A 640 -11.40 11.98 4.52
C THR A 640 -10.77 10.76 5.22
N ASP A 641 -11.26 10.41 6.40
CA ASP A 641 -10.70 9.37 7.28
C ASP A 641 -11.80 8.62 8.07
N LEU A 642 -11.40 7.77 9.03
CA LEU A 642 -12.32 7.05 9.91
C LEU A 642 -13.27 8.00 10.68
N TRP A 643 -12.81 9.20 11.02
CA TRP A 643 -13.54 10.20 11.80
C TRP A 643 -14.39 11.13 10.94
N ARG A 644 -14.41 10.91 9.61
CA ARG A 644 -15.26 11.62 8.64
C ARG A 644 -14.94 13.10 8.57
N ALA A 645 -13.66 13.44 8.67
CA ALA A 645 -13.18 14.80 8.49
C ALA A 645 -13.39 15.26 7.03
N THR A 646 -13.88 16.48 6.83
CA THR A 646 -14.27 16.98 5.50
C THR A 646 -13.64 18.31 5.10
N ALA A 647 -12.85 18.95 5.98
CA ALA A 647 -12.15 20.20 5.69
C ALA A 647 -10.89 19.95 4.82
N PRO A 648 -10.36 20.96 4.11
CA PRO A 648 -9.18 20.81 3.27
C PRO A 648 -7.91 20.64 4.12
N VAL A 649 -7.01 19.74 3.73
CA VAL A 649 -5.79 19.39 4.49
C VAL A 649 -4.54 19.43 3.59
N ASP A 650 -3.37 19.17 4.18
CA ASP A 650 -2.04 19.11 3.55
C ASP A 650 -1.51 20.46 3.04
N SER A 651 -2.13 21.07 2.02
CA SER A 651 -1.71 22.37 1.49
C SER A 651 -2.86 23.12 0.80
N ALA A 652 -2.74 24.44 0.64
CA ALA A 652 -3.73 25.21 -0.10
C ALA A 652 -3.84 24.79 -1.57
N GLY A 653 -2.71 24.57 -2.24
CA GLY A 653 -2.64 24.26 -3.68
C GLY A 653 -3.04 22.82 -4.06
N THR A 654 -3.23 21.94 -3.07
CA THR A 654 -3.65 20.53 -3.29
C THR A 654 -4.86 20.12 -2.46
N GLY A 655 -5.13 20.80 -1.35
CA GLY A 655 -6.19 20.47 -0.41
C GLY A 655 -7.46 21.29 -0.58
N MET A 656 -7.36 22.54 -1.05
CA MET A 656 -8.51 23.39 -1.33
C MET A 656 -9.16 22.98 -2.66
N TRP A 657 -9.91 21.88 -2.62
CA TRP A 657 -10.64 21.31 -3.76
C TRP A 657 -11.99 20.79 -3.29
N PRO A 658 -13.07 21.58 -3.42
CA PRO A 658 -14.35 21.35 -2.75
C PRO A 658 -15.29 20.38 -3.50
N THR A 659 -14.75 19.51 -4.35
CA THR A 659 -15.53 18.64 -5.25
C THR A 659 -15.36 17.14 -4.95
N GLY A 660 -14.66 16.76 -3.87
CA GLY A 660 -14.51 15.34 -3.49
C GLY A 660 -15.80 14.69 -3.02
N GLY A 661 -16.52 15.34 -2.08
CA GLY A 661 -17.85 14.88 -1.68
C GLY A 661 -18.85 14.86 -2.84
N ALA A 662 -18.70 15.80 -3.77
CA ALA A 662 -19.52 15.89 -4.97
C ALA A 662 -19.30 14.68 -5.89
N TRP A 663 -18.05 14.32 -6.18
CA TRP A 663 -17.72 13.14 -6.99
C TRP A 663 -18.17 11.86 -6.28
N LEU A 664 -17.85 11.68 -5.00
CA LEU A 664 -18.32 10.53 -4.24
C LEU A 664 -19.85 10.35 -4.28
N SER A 665 -20.62 11.44 -4.27
CA SER A 665 -22.08 11.37 -4.34
C SER A 665 -22.60 10.79 -5.66
N THR A 666 -21.81 10.86 -6.74
CA THR A 666 -22.19 10.29 -8.04
C THR A 666 -22.30 8.77 -8.01
N HIS A 667 -21.53 8.09 -7.15
CA HIS A 667 -21.64 6.63 -6.96
C HIS A 667 -23.01 6.21 -6.40
N LEU A 668 -23.69 7.07 -5.63
CA LEU A 668 -25.06 6.81 -5.17
C LEU A 668 -26.05 6.81 -6.35
N TRP A 669 -25.86 7.72 -7.30
CA TRP A 669 -26.66 7.74 -8.51
C TRP A 669 -26.33 6.55 -9.43
N GLU A 670 -25.05 6.22 -9.60
CA GLU A 670 -24.63 5.05 -10.39
C GLU A 670 -25.27 3.77 -9.86
N HIS A 671 -25.24 3.52 -8.54
CA HIS A 671 -25.90 2.35 -7.95
C HIS A 671 -27.38 2.25 -8.33
N TYR A 672 -28.12 3.36 -8.22
CA TYR A 672 -29.50 3.41 -8.69
C TYR A 672 -29.61 3.16 -10.20
N GLN A 673 -28.70 3.71 -11.00
CA GLN A 673 -28.74 3.56 -12.46
C GLN A 673 -28.52 2.10 -12.90
N PHE A 674 -27.65 1.36 -12.20
CA PHE A 674 -27.42 -0.07 -12.45
C PHE A 674 -28.55 -0.95 -11.93
N GLY A 675 -29.06 -0.68 -10.72
CA GLY A 675 -30.03 -1.56 -10.04
C GLY A 675 -31.51 -1.19 -10.22
N GLY A 676 -31.83 0.08 -10.45
CA GLY A 676 -33.21 0.60 -10.56
C GLY A 676 -33.98 0.70 -9.24
N ASP A 677 -33.33 0.52 -8.09
CA ASP A 677 -33.97 0.50 -6.77
C ASP A 677 -34.42 1.90 -6.30
N LYS A 678 -35.74 2.14 -6.38
CA LYS A 678 -36.34 3.41 -5.96
C LYS A 678 -36.35 3.61 -4.44
N GLU A 679 -36.33 2.54 -3.64
CA GLU A 679 -36.25 2.65 -2.18
C GLU A 679 -34.86 3.14 -1.79
N PHE A 680 -33.81 2.55 -2.36
CA PHE A 680 -32.45 3.06 -2.23
C PHE A 680 -32.36 4.53 -2.66
N LEU A 681 -32.84 4.86 -3.87
CA LEU A 681 -32.81 6.23 -4.39
C LEU A 681 -33.52 7.21 -3.44
N THR A 682 -34.67 6.81 -2.88
CA THR A 682 -35.42 7.61 -1.90
C THR A 682 -34.59 7.86 -0.64
N GLY A 683 -33.87 6.84 -0.15
CA GLY A 683 -33.01 6.94 1.02
C GLY A 683 -31.80 7.85 0.83
N VAL A 684 -31.18 7.85 -0.36
CA VAL A 684 -30.00 8.67 -0.66
C VAL A 684 -30.33 10.05 -1.24
N TYR A 685 -31.58 10.27 -1.67
CA TYR A 685 -32.02 11.53 -2.28
C TYR A 685 -31.66 12.80 -1.47
N PRO A 686 -31.80 12.85 -0.13
CA PRO A 686 -31.40 14.02 0.65
C PRO A 686 -29.90 14.37 0.53
N ILE A 687 -29.05 13.38 0.26
CA ILE A 687 -27.60 13.55 0.10
C ILE A 687 -27.31 14.20 -1.25
N LEU A 688 -27.92 13.69 -2.32
CA LEU A 688 -27.83 14.26 -3.68
C LEU A 688 -28.34 15.71 -3.71
N ARG A 689 -29.49 15.95 -3.07
CA ARG A 689 -30.06 17.29 -2.91
C ARG A 689 -29.11 18.22 -2.16
N GLY A 690 -28.52 17.77 -1.06
CA GLY A 690 -27.58 18.55 -0.26
C GLY A 690 -26.27 18.87 -1.01
N ALA A 691 -25.78 17.98 -1.87
CA ALA A 691 -24.63 18.26 -2.71
C ALA A 691 -24.96 19.37 -3.74
N ALA A 692 -26.14 19.30 -4.35
CA ALA A 692 -26.60 20.35 -5.27
C ALA A 692 -26.81 21.71 -4.57
N GLU A 693 -27.36 21.73 -3.34
CA GLU A 693 -27.52 22.96 -2.55
C GLU A 693 -26.21 23.69 -2.31
N PHE A 694 -25.13 22.95 -1.99
CA PHE A 694 -23.82 23.55 -1.78
C PHE A 694 -23.36 24.34 -3.01
N PHE A 695 -23.44 23.76 -4.21
CA PHE A 695 -22.98 24.44 -5.43
C PHE A 695 -23.92 25.54 -5.90
N VAL A 696 -25.24 25.42 -5.70
CA VAL A 696 -26.17 26.53 -5.97
C VAL A 696 -25.79 27.78 -5.15
N ASP A 697 -25.34 27.59 -3.91
CA ASP A 697 -24.94 28.70 -3.03
C ASP A 697 -23.48 29.15 -3.21
N ASN A 698 -22.60 28.25 -3.67
CA ASN A 698 -21.15 28.47 -3.66
C ASN A 698 -20.54 28.87 -5.01
N LEU A 699 -21.21 28.57 -6.14
CA LEU A 699 -20.74 29.00 -7.46
C LEU A 699 -20.81 30.53 -7.58
N VAL A 700 -19.78 31.13 -8.16
CA VAL A 700 -19.66 32.59 -8.32
C VAL A 700 -19.47 32.96 -9.78
N PRO A 701 -20.01 34.11 -10.25
CA PRO A 701 -19.79 34.57 -11.61
C PRO A 701 -18.32 34.97 -11.80
N GLU A 702 -17.67 34.47 -12.84
CA GLU A 702 -16.37 34.99 -13.26
C GLU A 702 -16.51 36.34 -13.99
N PRO A 703 -15.50 37.24 -13.93
CA PRO A 703 -15.67 38.64 -14.32
C PRO A 703 -15.78 38.92 -15.83
N GLU A 704 -15.30 38.02 -16.69
CA GLU A 704 -15.16 38.27 -18.12
C GLU A 704 -16.45 37.92 -18.89
N HIS A 705 -17.02 36.74 -18.65
CA HIS A 705 -18.20 36.24 -19.37
C HIS A 705 -19.45 36.16 -18.48
N GLY A 706 -19.29 36.29 -17.15
CA GLY A 706 -20.37 36.12 -16.18
C GLY A 706 -20.76 34.67 -15.92
N TRP A 707 -19.95 33.69 -16.34
CA TRP A 707 -20.22 32.28 -16.12
C TRP A 707 -20.07 31.90 -14.64
N LEU A 708 -20.91 30.97 -14.17
CA LEU A 708 -20.80 30.42 -12.83
C LEU A 708 -19.68 29.38 -12.75
N VAL A 709 -18.75 29.58 -11.81
CA VAL A 709 -17.56 28.75 -11.62
C VAL A 709 -17.28 28.47 -10.13
N THR A 710 -16.53 27.40 -9.85
CA THR A 710 -15.96 27.17 -8.51
C THR A 710 -14.78 28.13 -8.28
N ASN A 711 -14.66 28.67 -7.06
CA ASN A 711 -13.55 29.54 -6.68
C ASN A 711 -13.48 29.65 -5.14
N PRO A 712 -12.35 29.39 -4.47
CA PRO A 712 -11.12 28.79 -5.00
C PRO A 712 -11.26 27.28 -5.26
N SER A 713 -10.48 26.76 -6.20
CA SER A 713 -10.27 25.33 -6.43
C SER A 713 -8.90 25.13 -7.10
N HIS A 714 -8.59 23.92 -7.58
CA HIS A 714 -7.45 23.65 -8.45
C HIS A 714 -7.73 22.46 -9.39
N SER A 715 -6.89 22.22 -10.39
CA SER A 715 -6.88 20.92 -11.10
C SER A 715 -5.93 19.98 -10.36
N PRO A 716 -6.42 18.92 -9.68
CA PRO A 716 -5.57 17.98 -8.94
C PRO A 716 -4.42 17.51 -9.83
N GLU A 717 -3.15 17.71 -9.48
CA GLU A 717 -2.59 18.40 -8.32
C GLU A 717 -1.46 19.33 -8.80
N HIS A 718 -1.77 20.21 -9.76
CA HIS A 718 -0.75 21.06 -10.39
C HIS A 718 -1.21 22.48 -10.72
N GLU A 719 -0.21 23.36 -10.89
CA GLU A 719 -0.34 24.79 -11.23
C GLU A 719 -1.14 25.67 -10.25
N GLY A 720 -1.41 25.18 -9.04
CA GLY A 720 -1.95 25.97 -7.95
C GLY A 720 -3.44 26.33 -8.10
N MET A 721 -3.91 27.25 -7.25
CA MET A 721 -5.33 27.58 -7.18
C MET A 721 -5.83 28.40 -8.36
N VAL A 722 -7.01 28.05 -8.85
CA VAL A 722 -7.70 28.65 -9.99
C VAL A 722 -9.21 28.76 -9.74
N ALA A 723 -9.90 29.46 -10.63
CA ALA A 723 -11.35 29.41 -10.73
C ALA A 723 -11.77 28.47 -11.87
N GLY A 724 -12.82 27.67 -11.63
CA GLY A 724 -13.51 26.86 -12.63
C GLY A 724 -12.64 25.89 -13.45
N PRO A 725 -11.73 25.08 -12.84
CA PRO A 725 -11.04 24.04 -13.60
C PRO A 725 -12.05 23.07 -14.23
N THR A 726 -11.73 22.53 -15.40
CA THR A 726 -12.66 21.70 -16.19
C THR A 726 -13.17 20.47 -15.42
N MET A 727 -12.36 19.91 -14.52
CA MET A 727 -12.76 18.82 -13.63
C MET A 727 -13.95 19.20 -12.74
N ASP A 728 -13.89 20.37 -12.08
CA ASP A 728 -14.97 20.86 -11.22
C ASP A 728 -16.25 21.09 -12.03
N LEU A 729 -16.11 21.67 -13.23
CA LEU A 729 -17.26 21.88 -14.12
C LEU A 729 -17.92 20.56 -14.50
N GLY A 730 -17.13 19.51 -14.74
CA GLY A 730 -17.64 18.15 -14.95
C GLY A 730 -18.39 17.61 -13.75
N ILE A 731 -17.74 17.53 -12.59
CA ILE A 731 -18.34 16.94 -11.39
C ILE A 731 -19.62 17.68 -10.98
N VAL A 732 -19.62 19.01 -11.00
CA VAL A 732 -20.79 19.80 -10.61
C VAL A 732 -21.94 19.64 -11.60
N ARG A 733 -21.67 19.51 -12.90
CA ARG A 733 -22.70 19.19 -13.90
C ARG A 733 -23.33 17.83 -13.66
N ASP A 734 -22.54 16.84 -13.27
CA ASP A 734 -23.07 15.51 -12.94
C ASP A 734 -23.93 15.57 -11.68
N VAL A 735 -23.48 16.22 -10.60
CA VAL A 735 -24.31 16.42 -9.38
C VAL A 735 -25.65 17.08 -9.70
N PHE A 736 -25.64 18.17 -10.47
CA PHE A 736 -26.88 18.86 -10.86
C PHE A 736 -27.78 17.97 -11.72
N THR A 737 -27.23 17.32 -12.75
CA THR A 737 -27.99 16.46 -13.66
C THR A 737 -28.59 15.25 -12.93
N GLN A 738 -27.83 14.63 -12.04
CA GLN A 738 -28.26 13.46 -11.29
C GLN A 738 -29.31 13.82 -10.24
N PHE A 739 -29.15 14.95 -9.53
CA PHE A 739 -30.19 15.50 -8.67
C PHE A 739 -31.49 15.78 -9.45
N GLU A 740 -31.40 16.47 -10.60
CA GLU A 740 -32.56 16.77 -11.44
C GLU A 740 -33.32 15.50 -11.84
N LYS A 741 -32.60 14.46 -12.26
CA LYS A 741 -33.17 13.14 -12.62
C LYS A 741 -33.80 12.47 -11.41
N ALA A 742 -33.11 12.39 -10.28
CA ALA A 742 -33.63 11.78 -9.05
C ALA A 742 -34.90 12.49 -8.55
N SER A 743 -34.88 13.83 -8.55
CA SER A 743 -36.02 14.68 -8.20
C SER A 743 -37.23 14.40 -9.10
N ALA A 744 -37.03 14.31 -10.41
CA ALA A 744 -38.10 13.99 -11.36
C ALA A 744 -38.66 12.57 -11.17
N ILE A 745 -37.79 11.58 -10.97
CA ILE A 745 -38.18 10.18 -10.74
C ILE A 745 -39.02 10.03 -9.46
N LEU A 746 -38.66 10.75 -8.40
CA LEU A 746 -39.33 10.70 -7.11
C LEU A 746 -40.49 11.71 -6.97
N GLY A 747 -40.66 12.62 -7.93
CA GLY A 747 -41.69 13.67 -7.87
C GLY A 747 -41.48 14.67 -6.73
N LYS A 748 -40.22 15.02 -6.41
CA LYS A 748 -39.85 15.91 -5.29
C LYS A 748 -39.18 17.20 -5.75
N ASP A 749 -39.26 18.27 -4.96
CA ASP A 749 -38.47 19.51 -5.11
C ASP A 749 -38.53 20.18 -6.49
N GLU A 750 -39.69 20.25 -7.14
CA GLU A 750 -39.83 20.81 -8.50
C GLU A 750 -39.28 22.24 -8.66
N GLU A 751 -39.53 23.12 -7.68
CA GLU A 751 -39.00 24.49 -7.70
C GLU A 751 -37.48 24.51 -7.60
N PHE A 752 -36.92 23.74 -6.65
CA PHE A 752 -35.47 23.66 -6.48
C PHE A 752 -34.78 22.97 -7.66
N ARG A 753 -35.39 21.93 -8.25
CA ARG A 753 -34.97 21.32 -9.52
C ARG A 753 -34.86 22.36 -10.63
N SER A 754 -35.85 23.24 -10.74
CA SER A 754 -35.86 24.32 -11.75
C SER A 754 -34.74 25.34 -11.50
N ASN A 755 -34.47 25.68 -10.23
CA ASN A 755 -33.34 26.54 -9.87
C ASN A 755 -31.97 25.89 -10.16
N VAL A 756 -31.82 24.59 -9.89
CA VAL A 756 -30.61 23.83 -10.23
C VAL A 756 -30.39 23.83 -11.75
N ALA A 757 -31.43 23.57 -12.55
CA ALA A 757 -31.34 23.61 -14.00
C ALA A 757 -30.94 25.01 -14.53
N ALA A 758 -31.51 26.08 -13.96
CA ALA A 758 -31.16 27.46 -14.31
C ALA A 758 -29.71 27.81 -13.91
N THR A 759 -29.23 27.29 -12.78
CA THR A 759 -27.85 27.47 -12.31
C THR A 759 -26.88 26.73 -13.22
N ARG A 760 -27.17 25.46 -13.56
CA ARG A 760 -26.39 24.63 -14.50
C ARG A 760 -26.25 25.30 -15.87
N GLY A 761 -27.32 25.93 -16.37
CA GLY A 761 -27.32 26.66 -17.64
C GLY A 761 -26.42 27.91 -17.69
N LYS A 762 -25.94 28.40 -16.53
CA LYS A 762 -25.03 29.55 -16.43
C LYS A 762 -23.58 29.15 -16.20
N MET A 763 -23.28 27.86 -16.03
CA MET A 763 -21.91 27.39 -15.80
C MET A 763 -21.03 27.55 -17.03
N ALA A 764 -19.73 27.80 -16.84
CA ALA A 764 -18.77 27.97 -17.92
C ALA A 764 -18.73 26.73 -18.83
N PRO A 765 -18.85 26.85 -20.17
CA PRO A 765 -18.85 25.71 -21.09
C PRO A 765 -17.49 24.99 -21.11
N TYR A 766 -17.45 23.76 -21.63
CA TYR A 766 -16.17 23.16 -22.00
C TYR A 766 -15.55 23.91 -23.18
N GLN A 767 -14.23 24.08 -23.14
CA GLN A 767 -13.51 24.86 -24.14
C GLN A 767 -12.48 24.00 -24.87
N ILE A 768 -12.31 24.28 -26.16
CA ILE A 768 -11.27 23.70 -27.01
C ILE A 768 -10.16 24.75 -27.15
N GLY A 769 -8.94 24.40 -26.78
CA GLY A 769 -7.81 25.31 -26.80
C GLY A 769 -7.09 25.38 -28.14
N ARG A 770 -6.05 26.22 -28.21
CA ARG A 770 -5.26 26.50 -29.43
C ARG A 770 -4.56 25.28 -30.04
N HIS A 771 -4.34 24.21 -29.26
CA HIS A 771 -3.75 22.96 -29.75
C HIS A 771 -4.81 21.94 -30.17
N GLY A 772 -6.10 22.32 -30.16
CA GLY A 772 -7.23 21.42 -30.39
C GLY A 772 -7.50 20.47 -29.21
N GLN A 773 -6.92 20.75 -28.05
CA GLN A 773 -7.06 19.99 -26.81
C GLN A 773 -8.29 20.44 -25.99
N LEU A 774 -8.85 19.57 -25.16
CA LEU A 774 -9.80 19.99 -24.13
C LEU A 774 -9.03 20.79 -23.07
N GLN A 775 -9.40 22.05 -22.84
CA GLN A 775 -8.69 22.89 -21.87
C GLN A 775 -8.87 22.36 -20.45
N GLU A 776 -7.79 22.34 -19.67
CA GLU A 776 -7.81 21.98 -18.25
C GLU A 776 -8.28 23.12 -17.36
N TRP A 777 -8.02 24.36 -17.79
CA TRP A 777 -8.41 25.60 -17.11
C TRP A 777 -9.34 26.44 -18.00
N LEU A 778 -9.94 27.49 -17.43
CA LEU A 778 -10.73 28.45 -18.21
C LEU A 778 -9.87 29.24 -19.21
N GLU A 779 -8.63 29.54 -18.83
CA GLU A 779 -7.69 30.16 -19.74
C GLU A 779 -6.99 29.09 -20.58
N ASP A 780 -6.87 29.34 -21.89
CA ASP A 780 -6.14 28.47 -22.82
C ASP A 780 -4.62 28.55 -22.56
N ARG A 781 -4.17 27.81 -21.55
CA ARG A 781 -2.78 27.82 -21.06
C ARG A 781 -2.14 26.44 -21.03
N ASP A 782 -2.87 25.41 -21.45
CA ASP A 782 -2.36 24.04 -21.54
C ASP A 782 -1.13 23.97 -22.44
N LYS A 783 -0.25 23.03 -22.09
CA LYS A 783 0.88 22.64 -22.92
C LYS A 783 0.44 21.50 -23.83
N GLU A 784 0.86 21.52 -25.09
CA GLU A 784 0.52 20.45 -26.05
C GLU A 784 0.99 19.06 -25.57
N ARG A 785 2.12 19.01 -24.85
CA ARG A 785 2.61 17.82 -24.17
C ARG A 785 2.84 18.13 -22.71
N ASP A 786 2.13 17.43 -21.85
CA ASP A 786 2.29 17.52 -20.41
C ASP A 786 2.07 16.14 -19.79
N ARG A 787 3.14 15.59 -19.22
CA ARG A 787 3.20 14.24 -18.66
C ARG A 787 2.83 14.20 -17.18
N HIS A 788 2.07 15.17 -16.70
CA HIS A 788 1.50 15.14 -15.35
C HIS A 788 0.67 13.86 -15.16
N ARG A 789 0.73 13.30 -13.95
CA ARG A 789 0.12 12.00 -13.63
C ARG A 789 -1.42 12.04 -13.61
N HIS A 790 -2.00 13.19 -13.27
CA HIS A 790 -3.45 13.37 -13.30
C HIS A 790 -3.95 13.76 -14.69
N SER A 791 -5.11 13.20 -15.05
CA SER A 791 -5.88 13.59 -16.24
C SER A 791 -7.22 14.21 -15.85
N SER A 792 -7.21 15.02 -14.79
CA SER A 792 -8.38 15.58 -14.09
C SER A 792 -9.43 16.20 -15.02
N HIS A 793 -9.00 17.00 -16.01
CA HIS A 793 -9.90 17.62 -16.98
C HIS A 793 -10.57 16.62 -17.96
N LEU A 794 -10.13 15.36 -17.98
CA LEU A 794 -10.77 14.27 -18.71
C LEU A 794 -11.84 13.53 -17.89
N TYR A 795 -12.13 13.95 -16.66
CA TYR A 795 -13.29 13.49 -15.89
C TYR A 795 -14.59 13.42 -16.72
N PRO A 796 -14.93 14.45 -17.55
CA PRO A 796 -16.15 14.42 -18.36
C PRO A 796 -16.20 13.27 -19.38
N LEU A 797 -15.05 12.71 -19.77
CA LEU A 797 -14.93 11.52 -20.62
C LEU A 797 -15.01 10.23 -19.80
N PHE A 798 -14.33 10.18 -18.65
CA PHE A 798 -14.42 9.09 -17.67
C PHE A 798 -13.96 9.54 -16.26
N PRO A 799 -14.67 9.18 -15.17
CA PRO A 799 -15.84 8.30 -15.13
C PRO A 799 -17.15 8.98 -15.54
N GLY A 800 -17.16 10.30 -15.71
CA GLY A 800 -18.29 11.02 -16.29
C GLY A 800 -18.69 10.46 -17.67
N ALA A 801 -19.83 10.91 -18.16
CA ALA A 801 -20.34 10.53 -19.48
C ALA A 801 -20.90 11.75 -20.22
N GLN A 802 -20.21 12.88 -20.09
CA GLN A 802 -20.59 14.16 -20.67
C GLN A 802 -19.88 14.42 -22.01
N ILE A 803 -18.71 13.80 -22.22
CA ILE A 803 -17.99 13.79 -23.49
C ILE A 803 -18.00 12.36 -24.03
N THR A 804 -18.72 12.16 -25.13
CA THR A 804 -18.92 10.88 -25.81
C THR A 804 -18.82 11.07 -27.33
N PRO A 805 -18.85 10.01 -28.15
CA PRO A 805 -18.89 10.14 -29.62
C PRO A 805 -20.04 11.03 -30.13
N GLU A 806 -21.13 11.17 -29.37
CA GLU A 806 -22.25 12.08 -29.67
C GLU A 806 -21.91 13.57 -29.47
N THR A 807 -20.76 13.89 -28.87
CA THR A 807 -20.20 15.25 -28.72
C THR A 807 -18.89 15.39 -29.51
N PRO A 808 -18.93 15.32 -30.86
CA PRO A 808 -17.78 14.96 -31.67
C PRO A 808 -16.57 15.90 -31.54
N ASP A 809 -16.79 17.21 -31.37
CA ASP A 809 -15.69 18.17 -31.27
C ASP A 809 -14.99 18.09 -29.89
N LEU A 810 -15.77 17.98 -28.82
CA LEU A 810 -15.23 17.77 -27.47
C LEU A 810 -14.58 16.39 -27.32
N PHE A 811 -15.13 15.37 -27.97
CA PHE A 811 -14.56 14.02 -27.99
C PHE A 811 -13.18 14.02 -28.63
N LYS A 812 -13.03 14.63 -29.82
CA LYS A 812 -11.73 14.81 -30.47
C LYS A 812 -10.76 15.61 -29.59
N ALA A 813 -11.24 16.65 -28.92
CA ALA A 813 -10.42 17.47 -28.05
C ALA A 813 -9.93 16.71 -26.81
N ALA A 814 -10.80 15.91 -26.18
CA ALA A 814 -10.46 15.04 -25.06
C ALA A 814 -9.45 13.96 -25.47
N THR A 815 -9.63 13.32 -26.64
CA THR A 815 -8.64 12.37 -27.19
C THR A 815 -7.29 13.04 -27.47
N LYS A 816 -7.28 14.28 -27.99
CA LYS A 816 -6.04 15.05 -28.20
C LYS A 816 -5.33 15.33 -26.87
N SER A 817 -6.06 15.71 -25.82
CA SER A 817 -5.50 15.87 -24.46
C SER A 817 -4.94 14.55 -23.91
N LEU A 818 -5.65 13.43 -24.11
CA LEU A 818 -5.20 12.10 -23.68
C LEU A 818 -3.87 11.69 -24.37
N ILE A 819 -3.73 11.97 -25.67
CA ILE A 819 -2.46 11.78 -26.39
C ILE A 819 -1.33 12.65 -25.77
N GLY A 820 -1.64 13.90 -25.42
CA GLY A 820 -0.68 14.83 -24.80
C GLY A 820 -0.20 14.41 -23.41
N ARG A 821 -1.00 13.63 -22.68
CA ARG A 821 -0.71 13.07 -21.35
C ARG A 821 0.25 11.87 -21.35
N ASP A 822 0.54 11.31 -22.53
CA ASP A 822 1.41 10.13 -22.71
C ASP A 822 0.89 8.91 -21.90
N PHE A 823 1.62 7.79 -21.95
CA PHE A 823 1.20 6.56 -21.27
C PHE A 823 1.71 6.48 -19.82
N LEU A 824 3.02 6.63 -19.63
CA LEU A 824 3.69 6.37 -18.35
C LEU A 824 3.17 7.26 -17.21
N SER A 825 2.94 6.64 -16.05
CA SER A 825 2.45 7.32 -14.85
C SER A 825 2.70 6.44 -13.62
N THR A 826 2.07 6.80 -12.51
CA THR A 826 1.82 5.91 -11.37
C THR A 826 0.84 4.80 -11.77
N GLY A 827 0.71 3.75 -10.96
CA GLY A 827 -0.26 2.67 -11.19
C GLY A 827 -1.68 3.16 -11.46
N TRP A 828 -2.30 3.87 -10.51
CA TRP A 828 -3.62 4.50 -10.72
C TRP A 828 -3.68 5.43 -11.93
N GLY A 829 -2.61 6.18 -12.24
CA GLY A 829 -2.58 7.12 -13.36
C GLY A 829 -2.66 6.39 -14.70
N MET A 830 -1.98 5.24 -14.81
CA MET A 830 -2.09 4.35 -15.96
C MET A 830 -3.45 3.64 -16.00
N ALA A 831 -3.97 3.19 -14.85
CA ALA A 831 -5.27 2.52 -14.76
C ALA A 831 -6.45 3.43 -15.17
N TRP A 832 -6.44 4.70 -14.77
CA TRP A 832 -7.42 5.67 -15.26
C TRP A 832 -7.31 5.85 -16.78
N LYS A 833 -6.08 5.89 -17.32
CA LYS A 833 -5.88 5.99 -18.77
C LYS A 833 -6.37 4.76 -19.53
N VAL A 834 -6.36 3.55 -18.95
CA VAL A 834 -7.00 2.36 -19.57
C VAL A 834 -8.48 2.66 -19.81
N ASN A 835 -9.20 3.13 -18.79
CA ASN A 835 -10.62 3.49 -18.88
C ASN A 835 -10.87 4.64 -19.87
N LEU A 836 -10.00 5.66 -19.87
CA LEU A 836 -10.10 6.78 -20.81
C LEU A 836 -9.90 6.34 -22.27
N TRP A 837 -8.93 5.48 -22.55
CA TRP A 837 -8.72 4.92 -23.90
C TRP A 837 -9.84 3.97 -24.31
N ALA A 838 -10.39 3.19 -23.37
CA ALA A 838 -11.59 2.39 -23.61
C ALA A 838 -12.79 3.28 -24.01
N ARG A 839 -13.02 4.40 -23.30
CA ARG A 839 -14.06 5.40 -23.66
C ARG A 839 -13.74 6.16 -24.95
N ALA A 840 -12.47 6.30 -25.31
CA ALA A 840 -12.03 6.84 -26.60
C ALA A 840 -12.18 5.85 -27.77
N LEU A 841 -12.66 4.62 -27.51
CA LEU A 841 -12.84 3.54 -28.48
C LEU A 841 -11.52 3.06 -29.12
N ASP A 842 -10.41 3.12 -28.37
CA ASP A 842 -9.07 2.72 -28.81
C ASP A 842 -8.54 1.58 -27.93
N GLY A 843 -8.91 0.36 -28.31
CA GLY A 843 -8.51 -0.86 -27.60
C GLY A 843 -7.01 -1.14 -27.64
N ASP A 844 -6.31 -0.68 -28.68
CA ASP A 844 -4.86 -0.90 -28.81
C ASP A 844 -4.08 -0.09 -27.78
N ASN A 845 -4.45 1.18 -27.58
CA ASN A 845 -3.81 2.03 -26.58
C ASN A 845 -4.23 1.67 -25.16
N ALA A 846 -5.48 1.22 -24.94
CA ALA A 846 -5.90 0.63 -23.68
C ALA A 846 -5.07 -0.62 -23.33
N HIS A 847 -4.89 -1.54 -24.30
CA HIS A 847 -4.10 -2.75 -24.11
C HIS A 847 -2.62 -2.45 -23.83
N LYS A 848 -2.00 -1.45 -24.50
CA LYS A 848 -0.63 -1.02 -24.18
C LYS A 848 -0.45 -0.59 -22.72
N LEU A 849 -1.42 0.14 -22.16
CA LEU A 849 -1.39 0.53 -20.74
C LEU A 849 -1.55 -0.65 -19.81
N LEU A 850 -2.43 -1.59 -20.16
CA LEU A 850 -2.58 -2.83 -19.39
C LEU A 850 -1.27 -3.63 -19.36
N VAL A 851 -0.54 -3.69 -20.47
CA VAL A 851 0.81 -4.29 -20.50
C VAL A 851 1.76 -3.56 -19.56
N LEU A 852 1.77 -2.23 -19.55
CA LEU A 852 2.63 -1.45 -18.65
C LEU A 852 2.26 -1.68 -17.17
N LEU A 853 0.98 -1.75 -16.84
CA LEU A 853 0.49 -2.04 -15.50
C LEU A 853 0.91 -3.42 -15.02
N LEU A 854 0.86 -4.44 -15.87
CA LEU A 854 1.17 -5.83 -15.51
C LEU A 854 2.65 -6.21 -15.68
N THR A 855 3.55 -5.23 -15.55
CA THR A 855 5.00 -5.44 -15.52
C THR A 855 5.61 -4.90 -14.23
N PRO A 856 6.81 -5.35 -13.82
CA PRO A 856 7.43 -4.88 -12.59
C PRO A 856 7.59 -3.35 -12.57
N PRO A 857 7.31 -2.68 -11.43
CA PRO A 857 7.42 -1.23 -11.35
C PRO A 857 8.87 -0.78 -11.49
N LYS A 858 9.04 0.42 -12.04
CA LYS A 858 10.34 1.06 -12.31
C LYS A 858 10.71 2.15 -11.31
N GLY A 859 9.78 2.55 -10.42
CA GLY A 859 9.99 3.60 -9.43
C GLY A 859 9.65 5.01 -9.94
N GLY A 860 9.43 5.94 -9.00
CA GLY A 860 9.09 7.34 -9.31
C GLY A 860 7.66 7.54 -9.84
N SER A 861 7.32 8.78 -10.22
CA SER A 861 5.97 9.17 -10.65
C SER A 861 5.55 8.70 -12.05
N GLN A 862 6.44 8.02 -12.78
CA GLN A 862 6.20 7.44 -14.11
C GLN A 862 6.64 5.97 -14.20
N GLY A 863 6.88 5.33 -13.06
CA GLY A 863 7.32 3.95 -12.99
C GLY A 863 6.40 3.07 -12.17
N GLY A 864 5.08 3.31 -12.26
CA GLY A 864 4.08 2.36 -11.76
C GLY A 864 4.18 1.00 -12.45
N GLY A 865 3.38 0.04 -11.97
CA GLY A 865 3.42 -1.34 -12.44
C GLY A 865 2.80 -2.29 -11.41
N CYS A 866 3.31 -3.52 -11.34
CA CYS A 866 2.71 -4.58 -10.54
C CYS A 866 3.76 -5.35 -9.74
N TYR A 867 3.51 -5.52 -8.45
CA TYR A 867 4.33 -6.31 -7.53
C TYR A 867 4.16 -7.83 -7.74
N PRO A 868 5.07 -8.67 -7.23
CA PRO A 868 4.99 -10.13 -7.39
C PRO A 868 3.66 -10.75 -6.95
N ASN A 869 2.98 -10.16 -5.97
CA ASN A 869 1.66 -10.59 -5.48
C ASN A 869 0.47 -9.95 -6.24
N LEU A 870 0.70 -9.45 -7.45
CA LEU A 870 -0.26 -8.71 -8.28
C LEU A 870 -0.75 -7.36 -7.74
N PHE A 871 -0.29 -6.89 -6.58
CA PHE A 871 -0.63 -5.54 -6.13
C PHE A 871 -0.12 -4.46 -7.08
N ASP A 872 -0.96 -3.44 -7.30
CA ASP A 872 -0.59 -2.25 -8.06
C ASP A 872 0.46 -1.43 -7.31
N ALA A 873 1.35 -0.81 -8.09
CA ALA A 873 2.41 0.03 -7.59
C ALA A 873 2.18 1.46 -8.04
N HIS A 874 2.00 2.36 -7.07
CA HIS A 874 2.16 3.79 -7.31
C HIS A 874 3.58 4.11 -7.84
N PRO A 875 4.71 3.62 -7.25
CA PRO A 875 4.90 2.98 -5.93
C PRO A 875 4.94 3.96 -4.74
N PRO A 876 4.72 3.51 -3.47
CA PRO A 876 4.56 2.12 -3.00
C PRO A 876 3.18 1.51 -3.35
N PHE A 877 2.83 0.36 -2.75
CA PHE A 877 1.50 -0.27 -2.94
C PHE A 877 0.36 0.73 -2.73
N GLN A 878 -0.49 0.84 -3.74
CA GLN A 878 -1.78 1.53 -3.72
C GLN A 878 -2.77 0.65 -4.46
N ILE A 879 -3.96 0.43 -3.90
CA ILE A 879 -4.89 -0.58 -4.44
C ILE A 879 -5.72 -0.07 -5.61
N ASP A 880 -5.86 1.25 -5.70
CA ASP A 880 -6.65 1.95 -6.72
C ASP A 880 -6.33 1.47 -8.14
N GLY A 881 -5.05 1.32 -8.49
CA GLY A 881 -4.67 0.81 -9.82
C GLY A 881 -5.14 -0.62 -10.11
N ASN A 882 -5.26 -1.49 -9.11
CA ASN A 882 -5.85 -2.83 -9.31
C ASN A 882 -7.34 -2.73 -9.70
N PHE A 883 -8.08 -1.87 -9.00
CA PHE A 883 -9.51 -1.65 -9.24
C PHE A 883 -9.77 -0.90 -10.55
N GLY A 884 -8.98 0.14 -10.83
CA GLY A 884 -9.04 0.90 -12.07
C GLY A 884 -8.77 0.03 -13.30
N ALA A 885 -7.79 -0.87 -13.23
CA ALA A 885 -7.48 -1.81 -14.32
C ALA A 885 -8.46 -3.00 -14.41
N THR A 886 -9.32 -3.20 -13.41
CA THR A 886 -10.44 -4.15 -13.48
C THR A 886 -11.67 -3.51 -14.13
N SER A 887 -11.86 -2.20 -13.91
CA SER A 887 -12.89 -1.38 -14.55
C SER A 887 -12.61 -1.14 -16.04
N GLY A 888 -11.36 -0.83 -16.38
CA GLY A 888 -10.91 -0.56 -17.75
C GLY A 888 -10.65 -1.85 -18.51
#